data_AF-A0ABD2MEG9-F1
#
_entry.id   AF-A0ABD2MEG9-F1
#
_cell.length_a   1.000
_cell.length_b   1.000
_cell.length_c   1.000
_cell.angle_alpha   90.00
_cell.angle_beta   90.00
_cell.angle_gamma   90.00
#
_symmetry.space_group_name_H-M   'P 1'
#
loop_
_entity.id
_entity.type
_entity.pdbx_description
1 polymer ?
#
loop_
_entity_poly.entity_id
_entity_poly.type
_entity_poly.pdbx_seq_one_letter_code
_entity_poly.pdbx_strand_id
1 'polypeptide(L)'
;MSISDVAERPSPVRMEGSLIDPGSFSGRTMAVFTSGGDSCGMNSAVRSVVRTGLYFGCRVFFIKEGYQGMLDGGENIVEADWNSVSDIIQSGGTIIGSARCKEFREHNGRLKVSTFGALFIRLLFGLQKSRRKFYYSFELVSNGQISEEQAKHCPYVQIVGLVGSIDNDFCGTDMTIGTDSALQRIVEAVDAVVSTAQSHQRAFVIEVMGRHCGYLALVAALACEADYCFIPEWPQPNDWEEILCKKLANSRELNQRLNIIIVAEGAIDKDGNGITSEMVCNSVKKKLHYDIRVTVLGHVQRGGNPSGFDRLLGCRTGAEATLALMEMKTDTEPCVVSIDGTQIVRVPLMECVRKTQEIQRAMQTLDFAKALELRGKSFKRNLDTYRLFTKLHTPKEKGNISAGHVYNVAVMNIGAPAGGMNAAVRSFVRMALYHRCHVFGIYNSFEGFADGQIKELFWSDVTWWTMQGGSKLGTQKQLPHKHIEAVAAQLEKHKIHALLMIGGFEAYHSALILFQNRTKFSAFRIPICVIPCTISNNVPGTSLSLGSDTAINAICQMVDNIKQSANGSKRRVFLIETMGGHCGYLATVSAIATGADNAYIFEEKFTVDDIKEDVKVISQKMQKGVQRYLIVQSEGASHNYDTTFVQKLFSEEGKGEFSTRINILGHPQQGGKPTPFDRNMGTKLGARALDHLISQINDNFDKTTERCNANKADNATLLG
;
A
#
# COMPACT_ATOMS: atom_id res chain seq x y z
N MET A 1 -16.57 9.19 2.36
CA MET A 1 -16.28 10.45 1.63
C MET A 1 -14.78 10.56 1.42
N SER A 2 -14.34 11.14 0.30
CA SER A 2 -12.93 11.59 0.14
C SER A 2 -12.74 12.85 0.99
N ILE A 3 -11.50 13.20 1.33
CA ILE A 3 -11.19 14.44 2.09
C ILE A 3 -11.69 15.71 1.38
N SER A 4 -12.08 15.62 0.10
CA SER A 4 -12.75 16.68 -0.66
C SER A 4 -14.05 17.22 -0.04
N ASP A 5 -14.70 16.48 0.86
CA ASP A 5 -15.97 16.89 1.47
C ASP A 5 -15.77 17.52 2.87
N VAL A 6 -14.52 17.68 3.32
CA VAL A 6 -14.14 18.39 4.55
C VAL A 6 -13.68 19.80 4.18
N ALA A 7 -14.50 20.78 4.56
CA ALA A 7 -14.27 22.21 4.75
C ALA A 7 -13.07 22.93 4.08
N GLU A 8 -13.36 24.12 3.55
CA GLU A 8 -12.46 25.18 3.10
C GLU A 8 -11.00 25.06 3.58
N ARG A 9 -10.09 24.85 2.62
CA ARG A 9 -8.65 24.77 2.84
C ARG A 9 -8.17 25.98 3.66
N PRO A 10 -7.63 25.79 4.87
CA PRO A 10 -6.88 26.86 5.52
C PRO A 10 -5.65 27.19 4.66
N SER A 11 -5.35 28.48 4.55
CA SER A 11 -4.29 29.13 3.77
C SER A 11 -2.86 28.54 3.95
N PRO A 12 -1.88 28.90 3.10
CA PRO A 12 -0.90 27.99 2.52
C PRO A 12 0.02 27.37 3.57
N VAL A 13 -0.27 26.13 3.94
CA VAL A 13 0.68 25.27 4.65
C VAL A 13 1.73 24.82 3.63
N ARG A 14 3.01 24.91 3.98
CA ARG A 14 4.10 24.47 3.10
C ARG A 14 3.82 23.02 2.67
N MET A 15 3.72 22.77 1.36
CA MET A 15 3.40 21.45 0.84
C MET A 15 4.61 20.51 0.96
N GLU A 16 4.33 19.20 0.89
CA GLU A 16 5.35 18.15 0.68
C GLU A 16 6.30 18.58 -0.45
N GLY A 17 7.62 18.59 -0.19
CA GLY A 17 8.64 19.10 -1.11
C GLY A 17 9.15 20.51 -0.83
N SER A 18 8.65 21.19 0.20
CA SER A 18 9.21 22.46 0.67
C SER A 18 10.57 22.26 1.36
N LEU A 19 11.58 23.03 0.94
CA LEU A 19 12.90 23.04 1.56
C LEU A 19 12.84 23.74 2.93
N ILE A 20 13.45 23.12 3.94
CA ILE A 20 13.57 23.67 5.28
C ILE A 20 15.04 23.65 5.66
N ASP A 21 15.54 24.80 6.10
CA ASP A 21 16.93 24.94 6.48
C ASP A 21 17.23 24.16 7.77
N PRO A 22 18.39 23.49 7.85
CA PRO A 22 18.83 22.84 9.08
C PRO A 22 18.85 23.83 10.25
N GLY A 23 18.37 23.42 11.41
CA GLY A 23 18.40 24.25 12.62
C GLY A 23 17.33 25.35 12.71
N SER A 24 16.36 25.39 11.79
CA SER A 24 15.28 26.40 11.74
C SER A 24 14.45 26.53 13.04
N PHE A 25 14.44 25.49 13.88
CA PHE A 25 13.67 25.43 15.12
C PHE A 25 14.55 25.13 16.35
N SER A 26 15.82 25.56 16.31
CA SER A 26 16.77 25.40 17.40
C SER A 26 16.22 25.92 18.74
N GLY A 27 16.44 25.15 19.82
CA GLY A 27 15.95 25.45 21.16
C GLY A 27 14.54 24.94 21.45
N ARG A 28 13.81 24.44 20.45
CA ARG A 28 12.52 23.74 20.66
C ARG A 28 12.73 22.30 21.07
N THR A 29 11.68 21.74 21.66
CA THR A 29 11.73 20.43 22.30
C THR A 29 10.48 19.63 22.07
N MET A 30 10.67 18.35 21.75
CA MET A 30 9.58 17.45 21.39
C MET A 30 9.81 16.04 21.91
N ALA A 31 8.73 15.28 22.03
CA ALA A 31 8.78 13.89 22.46
C ALA A 31 7.91 13.01 21.56
N VAL A 32 8.31 11.76 21.38
CA VAL A 32 7.57 10.73 20.62
C VAL A 32 7.33 9.51 21.49
N PHE A 33 6.13 8.95 21.38
CA PHE A 33 5.72 7.74 22.10
C PHE A 33 4.78 6.90 21.25
N THR A 34 4.79 5.59 21.47
CA THR A 34 3.85 4.65 20.87
C THR A 34 2.90 4.13 21.93
N SER A 35 1.61 4.04 21.60
CA SER A 35 0.59 3.54 22.51
C SER A 35 -0.44 2.69 21.77
N GLY A 36 -1.06 1.75 22.48
CA GLY A 36 -2.01 0.81 21.92
C GLY A 36 -1.36 -0.51 21.50
N GLY A 37 -2.03 -1.26 20.64
CA GLY A 37 -1.45 -2.44 20.02
C GLY A 37 -0.36 -2.03 19.03
N ASP A 38 0.75 -2.74 19.02
CA ASP A 38 1.82 -2.51 18.05
C ASP A 38 1.37 -2.85 16.62
N SER A 39 2.05 -2.21 15.67
CA SER A 39 1.86 -2.44 14.24
C SER A 39 3.19 -2.23 13.52
N CYS A 40 3.47 -3.08 12.52
CA CYS A 40 4.64 -2.93 11.66
C CYS A 40 4.68 -1.54 11.02
N GLY A 41 5.85 -0.87 11.06
CA GLY A 41 6.04 0.49 10.51
C GLY A 41 6.05 1.62 11.55
N MET A 42 5.66 1.35 12.81
CA MET A 42 5.80 2.33 13.91
C MET A 42 7.25 2.80 14.08
N ASN A 43 8.24 1.89 13.97
CA ASN A 43 9.65 2.25 14.04
C ASN A 43 10.08 3.20 12.91
N SER A 44 9.51 3.07 11.72
CA SER A 44 9.77 3.98 10.59
C SER A 44 9.26 5.38 10.87
N ALA A 45 8.07 5.49 11.50
CA ALA A 45 7.52 6.75 11.96
C ALA A 45 8.37 7.38 13.08
N VAL A 46 8.71 6.62 14.11
CA VAL A 46 9.58 7.07 15.22
C VAL A 46 10.92 7.56 14.68
N ARG A 47 11.57 6.79 13.79
CA ARG A 47 12.82 7.18 13.13
C ARG A 47 12.69 8.51 12.41
N SER A 48 11.62 8.68 11.64
CA SER A 48 11.41 9.90 10.85
C SER A 48 11.17 11.11 11.73
N VAL A 49 10.36 10.97 12.79
CA VAL A 49 10.12 12.04 13.77
C VAL A 49 11.42 12.48 14.44
N VAL A 50 12.24 11.53 14.90
CA VAL A 50 13.53 11.85 15.54
C VAL A 50 14.48 12.52 14.56
N ARG A 51 14.70 11.95 13.38
CA ARG A 51 15.65 12.52 12.41
C ARG A 51 15.22 13.90 11.91
N THR A 52 13.93 14.09 11.63
CA THR A 52 13.40 15.38 11.19
C THR A 52 13.48 16.42 12.31
N GLY A 53 13.17 16.05 13.55
CA GLY A 53 13.29 16.93 14.70
C GLY A 53 14.73 17.37 14.96
N LEU A 54 15.69 16.44 14.92
CA LEU A 54 17.12 16.74 15.05
C LEU A 54 17.63 17.61 13.90
N TYR A 55 17.19 17.34 12.67
CA TYR A 55 17.53 18.17 11.49
C TYR A 55 17.05 19.61 11.64
N PHE A 56 15.88 19.83 12.24
CA PHE A 56 15.36 21.16 12.58
C PHE A 56 16.06 21.82 13.77
N GLY A 57 16.98 21.14 14.46
CA GLY A 57 17.67 21.64 15.65
C GLY A 57 16.90 21.47 16.96
N CYS A 58 15.80 20.71 16.95
CA CYS A 58 15.04 20.40 18.16
C CYS A 58 15.78 19.36 19.01
N ARG A 59 15.59 19.39 20.33
CA ARG A 59 15.91 18.22 21.17
C ARG A 59 14.70 17.27 21.19
N VAL A 60 14.93 16.00 20.90
CA VAL A 60 13.88 15.00 20.74
C VAL A 60 14.00 13.95 21.85
N PHE A 61 12.87 13.53 22.41
CA PHE A 61 12.83 12.55 23.50
C PHE A 61 11.95 11.35 23.13
N PHE A 62 12.36 10.17 23.56
CA PHE A 62 11.52 8.99 23.63
C PHE A 62 10.75 8.97 24.93
N ILE A 63 9.48 8.57 24.87
CA ILE A 63 8.74 8.12 26.05
C ILE A 63 8.49 6.63 25.88
N LYS A 64 9.14 5.84 26.72
CA LYS A 64 9.03 4.39 26.70
C LYS A 64 7.69 3.92 27.26
N GLU A 65 7.24 2.75 26.83
CA GLU A 65 6.01 2.10 27.33
C GLU A 65 4.73 2.95 27.23
N GLY A 66 4.71 3.91 26.30
CA GLY A 66 3.58 4.78 26.04
C GLY A 66 3.16 5.63 27.25
N TYR A 67 1.86 5.64 27.57
CA TYR A 67 1.34 6.41 28.71
C TYR A 67 1.88 5.92 30.06
N GLN A 68 2.28 4.65 30.16
CA GLN A 68 2.81 4.12 31.42
C GLN A 68 4.18 4.72 31.74
N GLY A 69 5.13 4.66 30.81
CA GLY A 69 6.45 5.27 31.07
C GLY A 69 6.39 6.78 31.22
N MET A 70 5.33 7.41 30.74
CA MET A 70 5.07 8.82 31.01
C MET A 70 4.63 9.12 32.45
N LEU A 71 3.86 8.20 33.07
CA LEU A 71 3.53 8.28 34.50
C LEU A 71 4.74 8.01 35.36
N ASP A 72 5.51 7.00 34.98
CA ASP A 72 6.68 6.54 35.73
C ASP A 72 7.81 7.59 35.69
N GLY A 73 7.91 8.35 34.59
CA GLY A 73 8.92 9.39 34.42
C GLY A 73 10.35 8.84 34.44
N GLY A 74 11.32 9.72 34.75
CA GLY A 74 12.73 9.34 34.95
C GLY A 74 13.34 8.61 33.74
N GLU A 75 13.79 7.38 33.95
CA GLU A 75 14.48 6.55 32.94
C GLU A 75 13.62 6.18 31.72
N ASN A 76 12.31 6.38 31.80
CA ASN A 76 11.39 6.16 30.70
C ASN A 76 11.32 7.34 29.72
N ILE A 77 11.86 8.51 30.09
CA ILE A 77 11.94 9.68 29.21
C ILE A 77 13.42 9.91 28.84
N VAL A 78 13.80 9.47 27.64
CA VAL A 78 15.21 9.42 27.22
C VAL A 78 15.43 10.32 26.03
N GLU A 79 16.47 11.16 26.07
CA GLU A 79 16.86 11.99 24.93
C GLU A 79 17.31 11.10 23.76
N ALA A 80 16.75 11.33 22.58
CA ALA A 80 17.06 10.62 21.37
C ALA A 80 18.16 11.36 20.59
N ASP A 81 19.10 10.60 20.03
CA ASP A 81 20.12 11.10 19.13
C ASP A 81 19.96 10.47 17.74
N TRP A 82 20.85 10.82 16.80
CA TRP A 82 20.80 10.29 15.44
C TRP A 82 21.02 8.77 15.37
N ASN A 83 21.81 8.24 16.31
CA ASN A 83 22.19 6.83 16.38
C ASN A 83 21.10 5.99 17.06
N SER A 84 20.30 6.56 17.96
CA SER A 84 19.26 5.85 18.70
C SER A 84 18.12 5.32 17.82
N VAL A 85 17.94 5.90 16.63
CA VAL A 85 16.99 5.44 15.59
C VAL A 85 17.68 4.86 14.36
N SER A 86 18.95 4.49 14.47
CA SER A 86 19.65 3.81 13.40
C SER A 86 19.27 2.33 13.36
N ASP A 87 19.10 1.81 12.15
CA ASP A 87 18.78 0.39 11.88
C ASP A 87 17.42 -0.13 12.41
N ILE A 88 16.48 0.75 12.77
CA ILE A 88 15.15 0.35 13.26
C ILE A 88 14.08 0.28 12.18
N ILE A 89 14.35 0.79 10.97
CA ILE A 89 13.33 0.96 9.91
C ILE A 89 12.75 -0.38 9.42
N GLN A 90 13.55 -1.46 9.45
CA GLN A 90 13.10 -2.80 9.10
C GLN A 90 12.60 -3.63 10.28
N SER A 91 12.66 -3.09 11.50
CA SER A 91 12.24 -3.81 12.70
C SER A 91 10.73 -3.75 12.86
N GLY A 92 10.11 -4.90 13.11
CA GLY A 92 8.70 -4.99 13.52
C GLY A 92 8.46 -4.39 14.91
N GLY A 93 7.18 -4.24 15.27
CA GLY A 93 6.76 -3.70 16.57
C GLY A 93 7.20 -2.24 16.79
N THR A 94 7.54 -1.92 18.04
CA THR A 94 8.04 -0.60 18.46
C THR A 94 9.24 -0.73 19.39
N ILE A 95 10.36 -0.04 19.09
CA ILE A 95 11.58 -0.06 19.90
C ILE A 95 11.44 0.68 21.24
N ILE A 96 10.42 1.54 21.37
CA ILE A 96 10.15 2.30 22.59
C ILE A 96 9.05 1.65 23.43
N GLY A 97 8.56 0.48 23.05
CA GLY A 97 7.53 -0.24 23.80
C GLY A 97 6.15 0.42 23.76
N SER A 98 5.17 -0.28 24.32
CA SER A 98 3.80 0.21 24.41
C SER A 98 3.07 -0.57 25.49
N ALA A 99 2.68 0.12 26.57
CA ALA A 99 1.91 -0.48 27.65
C ALA A 99 0.51 0.15 27.75
N ARG A 100 -0.46 -0.69 28.14
CA ARG A 100 -1.80 -0.20 28.50
C ARG A 100 -1.73 0.45 29.87
N CYS A 101 -2.12 1.71 29.95
CA CYS A 101 -2.19 2.42 31.22
C CYS A 101 -3.64 2.64 31.67
N LYS A 102 -4.04 2.01 32.78
CA LYS A 102 -5.36 2.23 33.40
C LYS A 102 -5.39 3.52 34.23
N GLU A 103 -4.32 3.78 34.98
CA GLU A 103 -4.20 4.94 35.89
C GLU A 103 -4.28 6.28 35.14
N PHE A 104 -3.80 6.33 33.89
CA PHE A 104 -3.92 7.52 33.04
C PHE A 104 -5.38 7.91 32.72
N ARG A 105 -6.36 7.02 32.92
CA ARG A 105 -7.78 7.37 32.77
C ARG A 105 -8.31 8.20 33.94
N GLU A 106 -7.65 8.11 35.08
CA GLU A 106 -8.04 8.80 36.31
C GLU A 106 -7.46 10.23 36.35
N HIS A 107 -8.10 11.13 37.11
CA HIS A 107 -7.61 12.50 37.31
C HIS A 107 -6.21 12.51 37.94
N ASN A 108 -6.00 11.68 38.96
CA ASN A 108 -4.73 11.58 39.69
C ASN A 108 -3.58 11.06 38.82
N GLY A 109 -3.80 10.07 37.96
CA GLY A 109 -2.79 9.63 37.01
C GLY A 109 -2.38 10.76 36.06
N ARG A 110 -3.37 11.49 35.50
CA ARG A 110 -3.08 12.64 34.63
C ARG A 110 -2.32 13.76 35.34
N LEU A 111 -2.61 14.00 36.62
CA LEU A 111 -1.83 14.92 37.45
C LEU A 111 -0.39 14.46 37.62
N LYS A 112 -0.13 13.17 37.91
CA LYS A 112 1.22 12.61 38.04
C LYS A 112 2.07 12.77 36.77
N VAL A 113 1.49 12.54 35.59
CA VAL A 113 2.20 12.84 34.33
C VAL A 113 2.61 14.31 34.25
N SER A 114 1.75 15.19 34.75
CA SER A 114 1.94 16.63 34.70
C SER A 114 2.94 17.16 35.75
N THR A 115 3.24 16.41 36.81
CA THR A 115 4.22 16.78 37.86
C THR A 115 5.66 16.49 37.48
N PHE A 116 5.94 15.35 36.85
CA PHE A 116 7.30 14.95 36.48
C PHE A 116 7.81 15.67 35.21
N GLY A 117 6.90 16.32 34.47
CA GLY A 117 7.17 17.00 33.21
C GLY A 117 7.35 18.52 33.31
N ALA A 118 8.02 19.04 34.35
CA ALA A 118 8.27 20.49 34.52
C ALA A 118 9.08 21.14 33.37
N LEU A 119 9.56 20.37 32.38
CA LEU A 119 10.19 20.93 31.19
C LEU A 119 9.71 20.34 29.84
N PHE A 120 8.91 19.26 29.79
CA PHE A 120 8.71 18.54 28.51
C PHE A 120 7.33 17.98 28.19
N ILE A 121 6.51 17.58 29.16
CA ILE A 121 5.31 16.79 28.86
C ILE A 121 4.19 17.19 29.81
N ARG A 122 3.32 18.10 29.34
CA ARG A 122 1.98 18.29 29.93
C ARG A 122 1.01 17.50 29.05
N LEU A 123 0.77 16.23 29.33
CA LEU A 123 0.14 15.35 28.36
C LEU A 123 -1.39 15.45 28.27
N LEU A 124 -1.89 15.51 27.02
CA LEU A 124 -3.12 14.94 26.45
C LEU A 124 -4.34 14.78 27.36
N PHE A 125 -5.29 15.71 27.23
CA PHE A 125 -6.69 15.41 27.52
C PHE A 125 -7.32 14.61 26.39
N GLY A 126 -8.12 13.65 26.81
CA GLY A 126 -8.87 12.75 25.96
C GLY A 126 -9.64 13.45 24.86
N LEU A 127 -9.73 12.71 23.77
CA LEU A 127 -10.43 12.94 22.51
C LEU A 127 -11.96 13.14 22.65
N GLN A 128 -12.45 13.80 23.70
CA GLN A 128 -13.84 14.17 23.84
C GLN A 128 -14.03 15.50 24.56
N LYS A 129 -14.73 16.38 23.84
CA LYS A 129 -15.46 17.56 24.29
C LYS A 129 -14.67 18.60 25.08
N SER A 130 -14.46 19.71 24.36
CA SER A 130 -14.31 21.07 24.87
C SER A 130 -12.89 21.50 25.21
N ARG A 131 -12.60 22.73 24.77
CA ARG A 131 -11.52 23.63 25.15
C ARG A 131 -11.50 23.86 26.68
N ARG A 132 -11.28 22.83 27.49
CA ARG A 132 -11.01 22.98 28.92
C ARG A 132 -9.58 23.48 29.08
N LYS A 133 -9.43 24.80 29.04
CA LYS A 133 -8.24 25.52 29.51
C LYS A 133 -7.75 24.91 30.84
N PHE A 134 -6.49 24.52 30.89
CA PHE A 134 -5.54 24.78 31.98
C PHE A 134 -5.92 24.51 33.46
N TYR A 135 -6.82 23.57 33.78
CA TYR A 135 -7.09 23.25 35.21
C TYR A 135 -5.89 22.62 35.92
N TYR A 136 -5.08 21.81 35.23
CA TYR A 136 -4.01 21.04 35.87
C TYR A 136 -2.81 21.90 36.24
N SER A 137 -2.42 22.89 35.44
CA SER A 137 -1.30 23.78 35.83
C SER A 137 -1.63 24.62 37.05
N PHE A 138 -2.89 25.06 37.22
CA PHE A 138 -3.31 25.71 38.46
C PHE A 138 -3.26 24.75 39.65
N GLU A 139 -3.74 23.51 39.48
CA GLU A 139 -3.73 22.48 40.54
C GLU A 139 -2.31 22.04 40.93
N LEU A 140 -1.39 21.96 39.96
CA LEU A 140 0.02 21.61 40.20
C LEU A 140 0.78 22.75 40.88
N VAL A 141 0.50 24.00 40.51
CA VAL A 141 1.04 25.18 41.20
C VAL A 141 0.47 25.26 42.62
N SER A 142 -0.83 25.04 42.81
CA SER A 142 -1.45 25.06 44.15
C SER A 142 -0.96 23.92 45.05
N ASN A 143 -0.64 22.76 44.46
CA ASN A 143 -0.07 21.62 45.18
C ASN A 143 1.45 21.74 45.38
N GLY A 144 2.08 22.85 44.95
CA GLY A 144 3.52 23.10 45.12
C GLY A 144 4.42 22.20 44.27
N GLN A 145 3.88 21.52 43.26
CA GLN A 145 4.62 20.56 42.44
C GLN A 145 5.36 21.20 41.26
N ILE A 146 4.95 22.40 40.83
CA ILE A 146 5.64 23.22 39.82
C ILE A 146 5.63 24.70 40.24
N SER A 147 6.62 25.49 39.79
CA SER A 147 6.62 26.94 40.03
C SER A 147 5.67 27.68 39.07
N GLU A 148 5.21 28.88 39.46
CA GLU A 148 4.44 29.75 38.56
C GLU A 148 5.21 30.15 37.30
N GLU A 149 6.53 30.26 37.40
CA GLU A 149 7.42 30.60 36.29
C GLU A 149 7.51 29.46 35.27
N GLN A 150 7.61 28.22 35.75
CA GLN A 150 7.48 27.00 34.92
C GLN A 150 6.07 26.85 34.34
N ALA A 151 5.03 27.26 35.08
CA ALA A 151 3.65 27.30 34.58
C ALA A 151 3.51 28.22 33.37
N LYS A 152 4.13 29.41 33.42
CA LYS A 152 4.11 30.45 32.39
C LYS A 152 4.98 30.14 31.16
N HIS A 153 6.09 29.42 31.31
CA HIS A 153 7.01 29.11 30.19
C HIS A 153 6.43 28.13 29.15
N CYS A 154 5.59 27.17 29.57
CA CYS A 154 4.96 26.19 28.67
C CYS A 154 3.43 26.16 28.84
N PRO A 155 2.72 27.24 28.48
CA PRO A 155 1.30 27.40 28.76
C PRO A 155 0.39 26.67 27.77
N TYR A 156 0.92 25.84 26.85
CA TYR A 156 0.13 25.03 25.92
C TYR A 156 0.87 23.77 25.54
N VAL A 157 0.13 22.78 25.08
CA VAL A 157 0.67 21.49 24.64
C VAL A 157 0.18 21.27 23.23
N GLN A 158 1.15 21.07 22.34
CA GLN A 158 0.90 20.81 20.93
C GLN A 158 1.06 19.31 20.71
N ILE A 159 0.11 18.73 20.00
CA ILE A 159 0.03 17.30 19.76
C ILE A 159 -0.31 17.09 18.30
N VAL A 160 0.42 16.18 17.67
CA VAL A 160 0.10 15.63 16.36
C VAL A 160 -0.06 14.12 16.51
N GLY A 161 -1.15 13.58 15.97
CA GLY A 161 -1.42 12.15 15.96
C GLY A 161 -0.87 11.45 14.72
N LEU A 162 -0.36 10.24 14.92
CA LEU A 162 -0.04 9.26 13.88
C LEU A 162 -0.86 8.00 14.14
N VAL A 163 -1.41 7.39 13.09
CA VAL A 163 -2.30 6.23 13.24
C VAL A 163 -1.57 4.94 12.91
N GLY A 164 -1.05 4.28 13.94
CA GLY A 164 -0.53 2.91 13.88
C GLY A 164 -1.61 1.89 14.25
N SER A 165 -2.07 1.12 13.27
CA SER A 165 -3.07 0.07 13.44
C SER A 165 -3.02 -0.88 12.26
N ILE A 166 -3.22 -2.18 12.52
CA ILE A 166 -3.39 -3.16 11.43
C ILE A 166 -4.83 -3.15 10.88
N ASP A 167 -5.79 -2.74 11.71
CA ASP A 167 -7.23 -2.94 11.47
C ASP A 167 -7.79 -2.03 10.36
N ASN A 168 -7.10 -0.92 10.04
CA ASN A 168 -7.58 0.17 9.17
C ASN A 168 -8.97 0.69 9.55
N ASP A 169 -9.24 0.80 10.86
CA ASP A 169 -10.54 1.16 11.42
C ASP A 169 -10.68 2.66 11.75
N PHE A 170 -9.66 3.46 11.46
CA PHE A 170 -9.62 4.88 11.74
C PHE A 170 -10.18 5.72 10.58
N CYS A 171 -11.22 6.51 10.86
CA CYS A 171 -11.80 7.41 9.88
C CYS A 171 -10.87 8.60 9.60
N GLY A 172 -10.68 8.94 8.32
CA GLY A 172 -9.88 10.09 7.90
C GLY A 172 -8.49 9.75 7.37
N THR A 173 -8.21 8.46 7.14
CA THR A 173 -7.04 7.97 6.40
C THR A 173 -7.47 6.82 5.50
N ASP A 174 -6.87 6.69 4.30
CA ASP A 174 -7.13 5.56 3.41
C ASP A 174 -6.42 4.27 3.87
N MET A 175 -5.28 4.43 4.54
CA MET A 175 -4.47 3.35 5.11
C MET A 175 -3.86 3.79 6.45
N THR A 176 -3.90 2.91 7.45
CA THR A 176 -3.16 3.08 8.72
C THR A 176 -1.80 2.38 8.66
N ILE A 177 -0.82 2.89 9.41
CA ILE A 177 0.52 2.30 9.47
C ILE A 177 0.41 0.89 10.05
N GLY A 178 0.79 -0.11 9.26
CA GLY A 178 0.81 -1.53 9.60
C GLY A 178 -0.27 -2.36 8.92
N THR A 179 -1.27 -1.74 8.30
CA THR A 179 -2.33 -2.48 7.57
C THR A 179 -1.77 -3.24 6.38
N ASP A 180 -0.88 -2.61 5.59
CA ASP A 180 -0.31 -3.27 4.41
C ASP A 180 0.60 -4.46 4.81
N SER A 181 1.38 -4.29 5.87
CA SER A 181 2.19 -5.37 6.45
C SER A 181 1.31 -6.52 6.97
N ALA A 182 0.18 -6.23 7.61
CA ALA A 182 -0.76 -7.25 8.05
C ALA A 182 -1.37 -8.00 6.85
N LEU A 183 -1.76 -7.28 5.79
CA LEU A 183 -2.23 -7.88 4.54
C LEU A 183 -1.18 -8.79 3.90
N GLN A 184 0.10 -8.37 3.91
CA GLN A 184 1.20 -9.18 3.41
C GLN A 184 1.29 -10.51 4.17
N ARG A 185 1.20 -10.49 5.50
CA ARG A 185 1.21 -11.71 6.33
C ARG A 185 0.00 -12.61 6.07
N ILE A 186 -1.19 -12.04 5.88
CA ILE A 186 -2.40 -12.80 5.54
C ILE A 186 -2.22 -13.48 4.17
N VAL A 187 -1.78 -12.74 3.16
CA VAL A 187 -1.57 -13.27 1.81
C VAL A 187 -0.50 -14.37 1.79
N GLU A 188 0.61 -14.20 2.51
CA GLU A 188 1.64 -15.23 2.62
C GLU A 188 1.12 -16.53 3.26
N ALA A 189 0.32 -16.41 4.32
CA ALA A 189 -0.29 -17.57 4.97
C ALA A 189 -1.30 -18.28 4.05
N VAL A 190 -2.15 -17.52 3.35
CA VAL A 190 -3.11 -18.08 2.39
C VAL A 190 -2.38 -18.74 1.22
N ASP A 191 -1.36 -18.09 0.66
CA ASP A 191 -0.50 -18.64 -0.39
C ASP A 191 0.15 -19.97 0.02
N ALA A 192 0.56 -20.10 1.29
CA ALA A 192 1.11 -21.34 1.83
C ALA A 192 0.02 -22.43 1.94
N VAL A 193 -1.16 -22.08 2.44
CA VAL A 193 -2.31 -23.00 2.53
C VAL A 193 -2.78 -23.47 1.15
N VAL A 194 -2.82 -22.59 0.16
CA VAL A 194 -3.24 -22.92 -1.22
C VAL A 194 -2.42 -24.07 -1.80
N SER A 195 -1.10 -24.09 -1.53
CA SER A 195 -0.19 -25.13 -2.02
C SER A 195 -0.55 -26.55 -1.53
N THR A 196 -0.91 -26.69 -0.24
CA THR A 196 -1.36 -27.98 0.31
C THR A 196 -2.80 -28.29 -0.06
N ALA A 197 -3.64 -27.26 -0.17
CA ALA A 197 -5.05 -27.43 -0.41
C ALA A 197 -5.35 -27.91 -1.84
N GLN A 198 -4.58 -27.46 -2.83
CA GLN A 198 -4.66 -27.94 -4.22
C GLN A 198 -4.33 -29.45 -4.34
N SER A 199 -3.37 -29.93 -3.55
CA SER A 199 -2.94 -31.34 -3.55
C SER A 199 -4.03 -32.29 -3.05
N HIS A 200 -4.84 -31.85 -2.07
CA HIS A 200 -5.83 -32.71 -1.41
C HIS A 200 -7.30 -32.36 -1.71
N GLN A 201 -7.56 -31.42 -2.63
CA GLN A 201 -8.91 -30.92 -2.93
C GLN A 201 -9.70 -30.47 -1.67
N ARG A 202 -9.04 -29.73 -0.80
CA ARG A 202 -9.58 -29.30 0.51
C ARG A 202 -10.24 -27.93 0.44
N ALA A 203 -11.06 -27.66 1.44
CA ALA A 203 -11.53 -26.31 1.74
C ALA A 203 -10.82 -25.77 2.99
N PHE A 204 -10.60 -24.46 3.05
CA PHE A 204 -9.99 -23.82 4.22
C PHE A 204 -10.80 -22.61 4.65
N VAL A 205 -11.01 -22.49 5.96
CA VAL A 205 -11.53 -21.29 6.63
C VAL A 205 -10.34 -20.59 7.28
N ILE A 206 -10.05 -19.37 6.84
CA ILE A 206 -8.93 -18.55 7.33
C ILE A 206 -9.51 -17.42 8.17
N GLU A 207 -9.19 -17.41 9.46
CA GLU A 207 -9.60 -16.36 10.39
C GLU A 207 -8.56 -15.24 10.45
N VAL A 208 -9.02 -14.01 10.23
CA VAL A 208 -8.22 -12.81 10.02
C VAL A 208 -8.59 -11.75 11.08
N MET A 209 -7.59 -11.03 11.58
CA MET A 209 -7.79 -9.95 12.57
C MET A 209 -8.49 -8.74 11.93
N GLY A 210 -8.94 -7.79 12.75
CA GLY A 210 -9.54 -6.54 12.28
C GLY A 210 -10.47 -5.88 13.30
N ARG A 211 -10.59 -6.44 14.50
CA ARG A 211 -11.49 -6.10 15.60
C ARG A 211 -12.95 -6.05 15.14
N HIS A 212 -13.42 -4.85 14.82
CA HIS A 212 -14.79 -4.58 14.35
C HIS A 212 -14.77 -4.02 12.92
N CYS A 213 -13.67 -4.21 12.20
CA CYS A 213 -13.49 -3.81 10.82
C CYS A 213 -13.14 -5.00 9.93
N GLY A 214 -13.87 -5.15 8.83
CA GLY A 214 -13.63 -6.20 7.84
C GLY A 214 -12.60 -5.85 6.77
N TYR A 215 -11.85 -4.74 6.90
CA TYR A 215 -10.96 -4.26 5.83
C TYR A 215 -9.91 -5.32 5.44
N LEU A 216 -9.21 -5.88 6.43
CA LEU A 216 -8.20 -6.91 6.20
C LEU A 216 -8.78 -8.14 5.50
N ALA A 217 -9.92 -8.65 6.00
CA ALA A 217 -10.59 -9.80 5.42
C ALA A 217 -11.07 -9.55 3.98
N LEU A 218 -11.65 -8.37 3.71
CA LEU A 218 -12.16 -8.00 2.39
C LEU A 218 -11.03 -7.85 1.35
N VAL A 219 -9.96 -7.14 1.72
CA VAL A 219 -8.83 -6.87 0.83
C VAL A 219 -8.00 -8.14 0.63
N ALA A 220 -7.85 -8.99 1.65
CA ALA A 220 -7.26 -10.32 1.51
C ALA A 220 -8.12 -11.23 0.61
N ALA A 221 -9.45 -11.17 0.72
CA ALA A 221 -10.35 -11.98 -0.10
C ALA A 221 -10.22 -11.64 -1.60
N LEU A 222 -10.06 -10.36 -1.94
CA LEU A 222 -9.75 -9.92 -3.29
C LEU A 222 -8.36 -10.39 -3.75
N ALA A 223 -7.32 -10.21 -2.92
CA ALA A 223 -5.94 -10.56 -3.24
C ALA A 223 -5.70 -12.08 -3.38
N CYS A 224 -6.46 -12.90 -2.66
CA CYS A 224 -6.30 -14.35 -2.61
C CYS A 224 -7.37 -15.12 -3.39
N GLU A 225 -8.26 -14.44 -4.11
CA GLU A 225 -9.38 -15.06 -4.83
C GLU A 225 -10.30 -15.90 -3.93
N ALA A 226 -10.59 -15.43 -2.72
CA ALA A 226 -11.44 -16.18 -1.79
C ALA A 226 -12.86 -16.37 -2.32
N ASP A 227 -13.36 -17.60 -2.23
CA ASP A 227 -14.71 -17.98 -2.62
C ASP A 227 -15.77 -17.30 -1.77
N TYR A 228 -15.50 -17.08 -0.48
CA TYR A 228 -16.42 -16.41 0.43
C TYR A 228 -15.68 -15.56 1.47
N CYS A 229 -16.28 -14.44 1.87
CA CYS A 229 -15.72 -13.51 2.82
C CYS A 229 -16.81 -13.07 3.81
N PHE A 230 -16.53 -13.23 5.10
CA PHE A 230 -17.41 -12.79 6.18
C PHE A 230 -16.82 -11.53 6.82
N ILE A 231 -17.57 -10.42 6.76
CA ILE A 231 -17.17 -9.13 7.33
C ILE A 231 -18.32 -8.49 8.10
N PRO A 232 -18.05 -7.72 9.17
CA PRO A 232 -19.09 -7.04 9.94
C PRO A 232 -19.87 -6.00 9.13
N GLU A 233 -19.22 -5.27 8.22
CA GLU A 233 -19.87 -4.21 7.44
C GLU A 233 -20.82 -4.72 6.35
N TRP A 234 -20.76 -6.03 6.06
CA TRP A 234 -21.68 -6.70 5.17
C TRP A 234 -22.15 -8.00 5.83
N PRO A 235 -23.03 -7.87 6.84
CA PRO A 235 -23.48 -9.00 7.65
C PRO A 235 -24.26 -9.99 6.81
N GLN A 236 -24.13 -11.27 7.17
CA GLN A 236 -24.71 -12.35 6.41
C GLN A 236 -26.19 -12.55 6.77
N PRO A 237 -27.05 -12.94 5.81
CA PRO A 237 -28.44 -13.25 6.10
C PRO A 237 -28.56 -14.55 6.93
N ASN A 238 -29.73 -14.80 7.51
CA ASN A 238 -29.92 -15.93 8.44
C ASN A 238 -29.76 -17.30 7.76
N ASP A 239 -29.92 -17.36 6.44
CA ASP A 239 -29.71 -18.53 5.57
C ASP A 239 -28.28 -18.60 4.98
N TRP A 240 -27.31 -17.88 5.55
CA TRP A 240 -25.94 -17.80 5.02
C TRP A 240 -25.29 -19.17 4.83
N GLU A 241 -25.61 -20.16 5.67
CA GLU A 241 -25.07 -21.51 5.54
C GLU A 241 -25.46 -22.16 4.21
N GLU A 242 -26.71 -21.96 3.76
CA GLU A 242 -27.21 -22.51 2.50
C GLU A 242 -26.61 -21.78 1.32
N ILE A 243 -26.52 -20.45 1.41
CA ILE A 243 -25.89 -19.60 0.38
C ILE A 243 -24.42 -19.99 0.21
N LEU A 244 -23.69 -20.14 1.31
CA LEU A 244 -22.30 -20.59 1.31
C LEU A 244 -22.19 -21.97 0.67
N CYS A 245 -22.95 -22.95 1.14
CA CYS A 245 -22.84 -24.33 0.65
C CYS A 245 -23.18 -24.44 -0.84
N LYS A 246 -24.23 -23.75 -1.29
CA LYS A 246 -24.60 -23.69 -2.70
C LYS A 246 -23.48 -23.10 -3.55
N LYS A 247 -22.85 -22.03 -3.09
CA LYS A 247 -21.76 -21.38 -3.82
C LYS A 247 -20.51 -22.26 -3.90
N LEU A 248 -20.14 -22.91 -2.81
CA LEU A 248 -19.01 -23.84 -2.79
C LEU A 248 -19.23 -25.06 -3.68
N ALA A 249 -20.45 -25.61 -3.69
CA ALA A 249 -20.84 -26.70 -4.58
C ALA A 249 -20.72 -26.29 -6.05
N ASN A 250 -21.28 -25.13 -6.42
CA ASN A 250 -21.17 -24.60 -7.78
C ASN A 250 -19.70 -24.38 -8.20
N SER A 251 -18.84 -23.86 -7.31
CA SER A 251 -17.41 -23.71 -7.61
C SER A 251 -16.75 -25.06 -7.91
N ARG A 252 -17.09 -26.13 -7.16
CA ARG A 252 -16.55 -27.48 -7.42
C ARG A 252 -17.06 -28.09 -8.72
N GLU A 253 -18.32 -27.87 -9.08
CA GLU A 253 -18.88 -28.30 -10.37
C GLU A 253 -18.14 -27.65 -11.55
N LEU A 254 -17.64 -26.43 -11.37
CA LEU A 254 -16.76 -25.74 -12.32
C LEU A 254 -15.29 -26.20 -12.27
N ASN A 255 -15.03 -27.39 -11.72
CA ASN A 255 -13.71 -28.02 -11.54
C ASN A 255 -12.74 -27.21 -10.66
N GLN A 256 -13.23 -26.32 -9.80
CA GLN A 256 -12.38 -25.64 -8.82
C GLN A 256 -12.01 -26.63 -7.70
N ARG A 257 -10.75 -27.05 -7.68
CA ARG A 257 -10.22 -28.04 -6.72
C ARG A 257 -10.12 -27.51 -5.28
N LEU A 258 -10.10 -26.20 -5.10
CA LEU A 258 -9.80 -25.53 -3.85
C LEU A 258 -10.91 -24.52 -3.52
N ASN A 259 -11.33 -24.51 -2.27
CA ASN A 259 -12.16 -23.42 -1.74
C ASN A 259 -11.46 -22.69 -0.58
N ILE A 260 -11.38 -21.37 -0.67
CA ILE A 260 -10.85 -20.50 0.39
C ILE A 260 -11.96 -19.61 0.91
N ILE A 261 -12.19 -19.67 2.23
CA ILE A 261 -13.17 -18.85 2.92
C ILE A 261 -12.41 -17.98 3.91
N ILE A 262 -12.59 -16.67 3.86
CA ILE A 262 -11.95 -15.72 4.78
C ILE A 262 -13.00 -15.19 5.76
N VAL A 263 -12.70 -15.25 7.05
CA VAL A 263 -13.60 -14.81 8.13
C VAL A 263 -12.89 -13.74 8.96
N ALA A 264 -13.46 -12.54 9.03
CA ALA A 264 -12.99 -11.53 9.97
C ALA A 264 -13.33 -11.94 11.40
N GLU A 265 -12.46 -11.65 12.37
CA GLU A 265 -12.70 -11.96 13.79
C GLU A 265 -13.97 -11.30 14.35
N GLY A 266 -14.40 -10.18 13.75
CA GLY A 266 -15.63 -9.46 14.09
C GLY A 266 -16.82 -9.80 13.19
N ALA A 267 -16.82 -10.93 12.46
CA ALA A 267 -17.92 -11.30 11.58
C ALA A 267 -19.24 -11.51 12.34
N ILE A 268 -20.34 -11.00 11.77
CA ILE A 268 -21.69 -11.08 12.35
C ILE A 268 -22.74 -11.38 11.28
N ASP A 269 -23.89 -11.89 11.72
CA ASP A 269 -25.13 -11.97 10.92
C ASP A 269 -25.95 -10.66 10.99
N LYS A 270 -27.09 -10.62 10.29
CA LYS A 270 -27.99 -9.45 10.26
C LYS A 270 -28.63 -9.13 11.60
N ASP A 271 -28.77 -10.12 12.47
CA ASP A 271 -29.36 -9.98 13.81
C ASP A 271 -28.28 -9.56 14.83
N GLY A 272 -27.02 -9.46 14.42
CA GLY A 272 -25.89 -9.05 15.24
C GLY A 272 -25.21 -10.19 15.99
N ASN A 273 -25.56 -11.45 15.71
CA ASN A 273 -24.91 -12.61 16.32
C ASN A 273 -23.55 -12.86 15.66
N GLY A 274 -22.55 -13.23 16.47
CA GLY A 274 -21.21 -13.54 15.98
C GLY A 274 -21.18 -14.79 15.09
N ILE A 275 -20.47 -14.71 13.97
CA ILE A 275 -20.20 -15.85 13.08
C ILE A 275 -18.74 -16.25 13.27
N THR A 276 -18.49 -17.41 13.88
CA THR A 276 -17.13 -17.91 14.10
C THR A 276 -16.62 -18.76 12.93
N SER A 277 -15.30 -18.85 12.80
CA SER A 277 -14.65 -19.72 11.81
C SER A 277 -15.02 -21.20 12.01
N GLU A 278 -15.24 -21.63 13.25
CA GLU A 278 -15.72 -22.98 13.59
C GLU A 278 -17.16 -23.23 13.13
N MET A 279 -18.07 -22.25 13.29
CA MET A 279 -19.44 -22.35 12.78
C MET A 279 -19.42 -22.58 11.27
N VAL A 280 -18.68 -21.75 10.53
CA VAL A 280 -18.51 -21.88 9.07
C VAL A 280 -17.98 -23.26 8.67
N CYS A 281 -16.96 -23.75 9.38
CA CYS A 281 -16.38 -25.07 9.17
C CYS A 281 -17.41 -26.19 9.39
N ASN A 282 -18.16 -26.13 10.49
CA ASN A 282 -19.16 -27.14 10.84
C ASN A 282 -20.33 -27.17 9.85
N SER A 283 -20.82 -26.01 9.40
CA SER A 283 -21.91 -25.94 8.42
C SER A 283 -21.50 -26.58 7.09
N VAL A 284 -20.27 -26.34 6.62
CA VAL A 284 -19.73 -26.97 5.39
C VAL A 284 -19.52 -28.48 5.56
N LYS A 285 -18.98 -28.94 6.70
CA LYS A 285 -18.83 -30.40 6.97
C LYS A 285 -20.16 -31.13 7.00
N LYS A 286 -21.16 -30.52 7.64
CA LYS A 286 -22.48 -31.14 7.82
C LYS A 286 -23.27 -31.21 6.52
N LYS A 287 -23.24 -30.15 5.69
CA LYS A 287 -24.06 -30.05 4.48
C LYS A 287 -23.38 -30.57 3.21
N LEU A 288 -22.07 -30.38 3.06
CA LEU A 288 -21.31 -30.74 1.85
C LEU A 288 -20.34 -31.91 2.03
N HIS A 289 -20.05 -32.31 3.28
CA HIS A 289 -19.08 -33.37 3.59
C HIS A 289 -17.68 -33.12 3.03
N TYR A 290 -17.28 -31.86 2.84
CA TYR A 290 -15.93 -31.51 2.39
C TYR A 290 -14.90 -31.69 3.52
N ASP A 291 -13.67 -32.12 3.18
CA ASP A 291 -12.53 -32.02 4.10
C ASP A 291 -12.11 -30.56 4.22
N ILE A 292 -12.65 -29.92 5.26
CA ILE A 292 -12.46 -28.50 5.57
C ILE A 292 -11.70 -28.31 6.89
N ARG A 293 -10.76 -27.38 6.88
CA ARG A 293 -9.89 -27.04 8.02
C ARG A 293 -9.99 -25.56 8.37
N VAL A 294 -9.87 -25.26 9.66
CA VAL A 294 -9.78 -23.88 10.15
C VAL A 294 -8.31 -23.53 10.36
N THR A 295 -7.91 -22.32 10.01
CA THR A 295 -6.60 -21.76 10.31
C THR A 295 -6.80 -20.37 10.89
N VAL A 296 -6.50 -20.22 12.17
CA VAL A 296 -6.52 -18.93 12.87
C VAL A 296 -5.12 -18.34 12.80
N LEU A 297 -4.96 -17.25 12.05
CA LEU A 297 -3.64 -16.64 11.88
C LEU A 297 -3.14 -15.98 13.17
N GLY A 298 -4.05 -15.34 13.93
CA GLY A 298 -3.72 -14.67 15.17
C GLY A 298 -2.63 -13.60 15.00
N HIS A 299 -1.70 -13.50 15.95
CA HIS A 299 -0.75 -12.40 16.08
C HIS A 299 0.38 -12.40 15.04
N VAL A 300 0.50 -13.42 14.18
CA VAL A 300 1.42 -13.38 13.03
C VAL A 300 1.13 -12.18 12.11
N GLN A 301 -0.11 -11.68 12.15
CA GLN A 301 -0.57 -10.50 11.42
C GLN A 301 -0.06 -9.17 11.99
N ARG A 302 0.42 -9.15 13.23
CA ARG A 302 1.03 -7.96 13.87
C ARG A 302 2.55 -7.92 13.73
N GLY A 303 3.16 -9.10 13.65
CA GLY A 303 4.61 -9.27 13.66
C GLY A 303 5.27 -9.36 12.27
N GLY A 304 6.59 -9.56 12.30
CA GLY A 304 7.44 -9.62 11.11
C GLY A 304 8.01 -8.25 10.72
N ASN A 305 8.76 -8.24 9.62
CA ASN A 305 9.32 -7.00 9.08
C ASN A 305 8.21 -6.19 8.37
N PRO A 306 8.21 -4.85 8.47
CA PRO A 306 7.25 -4.00 7.78
C PRO A 306 7.44 -4.05 6.27
N SER A 307 6.32 -3.96 5.54
CA SER A 307 6.31 -3.84 4.08
C SER A 307 6.97 -2.54 3.62
N GLY A 308 7.38 -2.49 2.35
CA GLY A 308 7.91 -1.27 1.73
C GLY A 308 6.95 -0.09 1.86
N PHE A 309 5.65 -0.34 1.67
CA PHE A 309 4.61 0.66 1.83
C PHE A 309 4.53 1.21 3.25
N ASP A 310 4.47 0.37 4.29
CA ASP A 310 4.36 0.85 5.67
C ASP A 310 5.65 1.55 6.15
N ARG A 311 6.82 1.15 5.65
CA ARG A 311 8.07 1.90 5.90
C ARG A 311 8.01 3.29 5.30
N LEU A 312 7.56 3.41 4.05
CA LEU A 312 7.43 4.69 3.37
C LEU A 312 6.36 5.56 4.02
N LEU A 313 5.19 5.00 4.32
CA LEU A 313 4.10 5.69 4.99
C LEU A 313 4.57 6.24 6.33
N GLY A 314 5.17 5.40 7.18
CA GLY A 314 5.73 5.83 8.46
C GLY A 314 6.75 6.96 8.30
N CYS A 315 7.66 6.86 7.32
CA CYS A 315 8.64 7.91 7.05
C CYS A 315 7.98 9.23 6.66
N ARG A 316 7.07 9.22 5.68
CA ARG A 316 6.38 10.41 5.18
C ARG A 316 5.51 11.05 6.26
N THR A 317 4.70 10.24 6.96
CA THR A 317 3.82 10.76 8.02
C THR A 317 4.61 11.28 9.22
N GLY A 318 5.74 10.65 9.58
CA GLY A 318 6.57 11.10 10.69
C GLY A 318 7.28 12.43 10.43
N ALA A 319 7.75 12.64 9.20
CA ALA A 319 8.34 13.92 8.77
C ALA A 319 7.28 15.02 8.79
N GLU A 320 6.12 14.76 8.19
CA GLU A 320 5.01 15.71 8.14
C GLU A 320 4.45 16.00 9.54
N ALA A 321 4.40 15.02 10.45
CA ALA A 321 3.96 15.25 11.82
C ALA A 321 4.92 16.17 12.58
N THR A 322 6.21 16.05 12.33
CA THR A 322 7.22 16.94 12.91
C THR A 322 7.05 18.36 12.39
N LEU A 323 6.85 18.51 11.08
CA LEU A 323 6.58 19.81 10.47
C LEU A 323 5.29 20.44 11.01
N ALA A 324 4.20 19.66 11.07
CA ALA A 324 2.94 20.09 11.62
C ALA A 324 3.09 20.60 13.06
N LEU A 325 3.84 19.88 13.89
CA LEU A 325 4.10 20.27 15.27
C LEU A 325 4.86 21.60 15.35
N MET A 326 5.83 21.84 14.46
CA MET A 326 6.60 23.09 14.45
C MET A 326 5.81 24.30 13.95
N GLU A 327 4.84 24.08 13.05
CA GLU A 327 3.97 25.11 12.48
C GLU A 327 2.74 25.43 13.35
N MET A 328 2.43 24.60 14.35
CA MET A 328 1.29 24.82 15.24
C MET A 328 1.41 26.16 15.99
N LYS A 329 0.30 26.90 16.00
CA LYS A 329 0.08 28.07 16.85
C LYS A 329 -0.77 27.69 18.07
N THR A 330 -0.92 28.61 19.01
CA THR A 330 -1.66 28.37 20.27
C THR A 330 -3.16 28.12 20.06
N ASP A 331 -3.71 28.58 18.95
CA ASP A 331 -5.11 28.43 18.54
C ASP A 331 -5.36 27.26 17.58
N THR A 332 -4.29 26.60 17.11
CA THR A 332 -4.38 25.50 16.14
C THR A 332 -5.00 24.27 16.79
N GLU A 333 -6.00 23.67 16.14
CA GLU A 333 -6.61 22.42 16.60
C GLU A 333 -5.63 21.24 16.42
N PRO A 334 -5.55 20.28 17.36
CA PRO A 334 -4.78 19.07 17.18
C PRO A 334 -5.19 18.32 15.91
N CYS A 335 -4.20 17.90 15.13
CA CYS A 335 -4.41 17.18 13.89
C CYS A 335 -3.81 15.77 13.93
N VAL A 336 -4.28 14.94 13.00
CA VAL A 336 -3.70 13.64 12.66
C VAL A 336 -3.11 13.74 11.26
N VAL A 337 -1.92 13.20 11.09
CA VAL A 337 -1.34 13.03 9.74
C VAL A 337 -1.86 11.73 9.16
N SER A 338 -2.46 11.83 7.98
CA SER A 338 -3.14 10.74 7.27
C SER A 338 -2.72 10.70 5.80
N ILE A 339 -3.14 9.65 5.08
CA ILE A 339 -2.97 9.53 3.63
C ILE A 339 -4.32 9.57 2.91
N ASP A 340 -4.40 10.34 1.81
CA ASP A 340 -5.51 10.36 0.84
C ASP A 340 -4.98 10.06 -0.56
N GLY A 341 -5.35 8.91 -1.12
CA GLY A 341 -4.72 8.41 -2.34
C GLY A 341 -3.21 8.29 -2.18
N THR A 342 -2.46 9.20 -2.81
CA THR A 342 -0.98 9.24 -2.73
C THR A 342 -0.43 10.40 -1.91
N GLN A 343 -1.29 11.31 -1.43
CA GLN A 343 -0.91 12.54 -0.75
C GLN A 343 -1.01 12.42 0.77
N ILE A 344 -0.05 13.01 1.48
CA ILE A 344 -0.13 13.15 2.93
C ILE A 344 -0.94 14.40 3.27
N VAL A 345 -1.88 14.27 4.21
CA VAL A 345 -2.77 15.34 4.64
C VAL A 345 -2.82 15.44 6.17
N ARG A 346 -3.19 16.62 6.66
CA ARG A 346 -3.47 16.86 8.08
C ARG A 346 -4.99 16.96 8.28
N VAL A 347 -5.56 16.13 9.13
CA VAL A 347 -7.01 16.08 9.38
C VAL A 347 -7.30 16.39 10.85
N PRO A 348 -8.35 17.15 11.19
CA PRO A 348 -8.70 17.45 12.58
C PRO A 348 -8.94 16.17 13.39
N LEU A 349 -8.19 16.00 14.48
CA LEU A 349 -8.19 14.78 15.28
C LEU A 349 -9.57 14.47 15.88
N MET A 350 -10.26 15.51 16.35
CA MET A 350 -11.58 15.38 16.98
C MET A 350 -12.66 14.94 15.99
N GLU A 351 -12.56 15.37 14.74
CA GLU A 351 -13.49 14.98 13.69
C GLU A 351 -13.34 13.48 13.36
N CYS A 352 -12.10 13.01 13.20
CA CYS A 352 -11.80 11.60 12.95
C CYS A 352 -12.37 10.70 14.05
N VAL A 353 -12.14 11.06 15.33
CA VAL A 353 -12.63 10.27 16.47
C VAL A 353 -14.14 10.24 16.53
N ARG A 354 -14.80 11.39 16.31
CA ARG A 354 -16.27 11.46 16.25
C ARG A 354 -16.82 10.50 15.19
N LYS A 355 -16.25 10.50 13.98
CA LYS A 355 -16.66 9.61 12.89
C LYS A 355 -16.44 8.13 13.24
N THR A 356 -15.32 7.77 13.85
CA THR A 356 -15.07 6.38 14.28
C THR A 356 -16.09 5.92 15.34
N GLN A 357 -16.44 6.79 16.29
CA GLN A 357 -17.51 6.51 17.27
C GLN A 357 -18.89 6.37 16.62
N GLU A 358 -19.16 7.13 15.57
CA GLU A 358 -20.42 7.03 14.81
C GLU A 358 -20.53 5.71 14.06
N ILE A 359 -19.43 5.17 13.52
CA ILE A 359 -19.41 3.81 12.95
C ILE A 359 -19.77 2.80 14.03
N GLN A 360 -19.13 2.88 15.21
CA GLN A 360 -19.40 1.94 16.29
C GLN A 360 -20.87 1.99 16.72
N ARG A 361 -21.45 3.18 16.82
CA ARG A 361 -22.89 3.33 17.09
C ARG A 361 -23.76 2.74 15.98
N ALA A 362 -23.45 3.03 14.72
CA ALA A 362 -24.19 2.50 13.58
C ALA A 362 -24.17 0.95 13.56
N MET A 363 -23.01 0.35 13.83
CA MET A 363 -22.87 -1.10 13.98
C MET A 363 -23.69 -1.66 15.14
N GLN A 364 -23.72 -0.97 16.30
CA GLN A 364 -24.51 -1.38 17.46
C GLN A 364 -26.03 -1.25 17.24
N THR A 365 -26.46 -0.26 16.45
CA THR A 365 -27.87 -0.07 16.07
C THR A 365 -28.26 -0.85 14.83
N LEU A 366 -27.39 -1.75 14.33
CA LEU A 366 -27.59 -2.55 13.12
C LEU A 366 -27.87 -1.72 11.85
N ASP A 367 -27.41 -0.47 11.80
CA ASP A 367 -27.45 0.40 10.63
C ASP A 367 -26.19 0.21 9.78
N PHE A 368 -26.15 -0.95 9.11
CA PHE A 368 -24.99 -1.37 8.31
C PHE A 368 -24.77 -0.49 7.06
N ALA A 369 -25.83 0.09 6.51
CA ALA A 369 -25.73 0.97 5.35
C ALA A 369 -24.95 2.24 5.71
N LYS A 370 -25.28 2.86 6.85
CA LYS A 370 -24.55 4.02 7.38
C LYS A 370 -23.13 3.65 7.79
N ALA A 371 -22.92 2.50 8.42
CA ALA A 371 -21.58 2.04 8.76
C ALA A 371 -20.69 1.92 7.51
N LEU A 372 -21.21 1.33 6.43
CA LEU A 372 -20.50 1.19 5.16
C LEU A 372 -20.20 2.56 4.50
N GLU A 373 -21.14 3.51 4.59
CA GLU A 373 -20.93 4.86 4.08
C GLU A 373 -19.80 5.59 4.82
N LEU A 374 -19.79 5.47 6.16
CA LEU A 374 -18.80 6.09 7.04
C LEU A 374 -17.40 5.48 6.88
N ARG A 375 -17.27 4.18 6.55
CA ARG A 375 -15.98 3.54 6.18
C ARG A 375 -15.32 4.13 4.93
N GLY A 376 -16.09 4.84 4.10
CA GLY A 376 -15.56 5.61 2.98
C GLY A 376 -15.63 4.93 1.62
N LYS A 377 -15.27 5.71 0.59
CA LYS A 377 -15.42 5.32 -0.83
C LYS A 377 -14.50 4.14 -1.19
N SER A 378 -13.30 4.11 -0.62
CA SER A 378 -12.32 3.03 -0.87
C SER A 378 -12.84 1.68 -0.39
N PHE A 379 -13.35 1.59 0.85
CA PHE A 379 -13.95 0.38 1.40
C PHE A 379 -15.15 -0.07 0.57
N LYS A 380 -16.09 0.84 0.29
CA LYS A 380 -17.28 0.54 -0.51
C LYS A 380 -16.91 0.00 -1.90
N ARG A 381 -15.94 0.63 -2.58
CA ARG A 381 -15.43 0.18 -3.88
C ARG A 381 -14.84 -1.22 -3.79
N ASN A 382 -14.07 -1.54 -2.75
CA ASN A 382 -13.54 -2.89 -2.54
C ASN A 382 -14.68 -3.90 -2.37
N LEU A 383 -15.70 -3.55 -1.59
CA LEU A 383 -16.85 -4.42 -1.34
C LEU A 383 -17.67 -4.66 -2.60
N ASP A 384 -17.94 -3.61 -3.38
CA ASP A 384 -18.67 -3.72 -4.63
C ASP A 384 -17.88 -4.54 -5.67
N THR A 385 -16.56 -4.35 -5.73
CA THR A 385 -15.66 -5.19 -6.55
C THR A 385 -15.72 -6.65 -6.11
N TYR A 386 -15.66 -6.92 -4.80
CA TYR A 386 -15.76 -8.29 -4.26
C TYR A 386 -17.11 -8.93 -4.59
N ARG A 387 -18.22 -8.20 -4.41
CA ARG A 387 -19.57 -8.64 -4.76
C ARG A 387 -19.72 -8.97 -6.25
N LEU A 388 -18.97 -8.28 -7.11
CA LEU A 388 -18.98 -8.50 -8.53
C LEU A 388 -18.24 -9.81 -8.89
N PHE A 389 -17.02 -9.98 -8.38
CA PHE A 389 -16.20 -11.19 -8.63
C PHE A 389 -16.75 -12.47 -7.99
N THR A 390 -17.61 -12.34 -6.99
CA THR A 390 -18.27 -13.47 -6.33
C THR A 390 -19.53 -13.95 -7.04
N LYS A 391 -20.07 -13.19 -7.99
CA LYS A 391 -21.23 -13.61 -8.78
C LYS A 391 -20.76 -14.59 -9.87
N LEU A 392 -21.23 -15.82 -9.77
CA LEU A 392 -20.97 -16.88 -10.75
C LEU A 392 -21.93 -16.80 -11.97
N HIS A 393 -23.00 -16.02 -11.88
CA HIS A 393 -24.03 -15.93 -12.93
C HIS A 393 -24.01 -14.57 -13.62
N THR A 394 -24.15 -14.58 -14.95
CA THR A 394 -24.25 -13.36 -15.77
C THR A 394 -25.48 -12.53 -15.37
N PRO A 395 -25.41 -11.17 -15.40
CA PRO A 395 -26.55 -10.32 -15.13
C PRO A 395 -27.75 -10.65 -16.02
N LYS A 396 -28.95 -10.45 -15.49
CA LYS A 396 -30.14 -10.18 -16.33
C LYS A 396 -29.93 -8.83 -17.05
N GLU A 397 -30.57 -8.64 -18.20
CA GLU A 397 -30.34 -7.48 -19.11
C GLU A 397 -30.24 -6.12 -18.40
N LYS A 398 -31.04 -5.86 -17.36
CA LYS A 398 -31.06 -4.60 -16.56
C LYS A 398 -29.78 -4.28 -15.76
N GLY A 399 -28.71 -5.08 -15.85
CA GLY A 399 -27.41 -4.79 -15.25
C GLY A 399 -26.23 -5.07 -16.17
N ASN A 400 -26.47 -5.32 -17.46
CA ASN A 400 -25.42 -5.61 -18.41
C ASN A 400 -24.93 -4.32 -19.09
N ILE A 401 -23.67 -3.93 -18.84
CA ILE A 401 -23.08 -2.74 -19.46
C ILE A 401 -22.91 -2.89 -20.98
N SER A 402 -22.96 -4.10 -21.53
CA SER A 402 -22.95 -4.32 -22.98
C SER A 402 -24.30 -4.03 -23.66
N ALA A 403 -25.31 -3.55 -22.92
CA ALA A 403 -26.66 -3.27 -23.41
C ALA A 403 -27.32 -4.47 -24.14
N GLY A 404 -26.92 -5.69 -23.79
CA GLY A 404 -27.40 -6.93 -24.41
C GLY A 404 -26.59 -7.41 -25.62
N HIS A 405 -25.61 -6.64 -26.08
CA HIS A 405 -24.70 -7.03 -27.16
C HIS A 405 -23.59 -7.97 -26.66
N VAL A 406 -23.11 -8.82 -27.56
CA VAL A 406 -21.98 -9.72 -27.34
C VAL A 406 -20.79 -9.14 -28.07
N TYR A 407 -19.80 -8.61 -27.33
CA TYR A 407 -18.59 -8.04 -27.90
C TYR A 407 -17.42 -9.01 -27.79
N ASN A 408 -16.55 -9.01 -28.80
CA ASN A 408 -15.23 -9.66 -28.75
C ASN A 408 -14.19 -8.67 -28.24
N VAL A 409 -13.61 -8.92 -27.08
CA VAL A 409 -12.56 -8.07 -26.48
C VAL A 409 -11.26 -8.86 -26.36
N ALA A 410 -10.12 -8.21 -26.53
CA ALA A 410 -8.81 -8.85 -26.44
C ALA A 410 -7.94 -8.23 -25.32
N VAL A 411 -7.07 -9.05 -24.73
CA VAL A 411 -6.08 -8.61 -23.74
C VAL A 411 -4.70 -9.18 -24.07
N MET A 412 -3.67 -8.34 -23.91
CA MET A 412 -2.27 -8.74 -24.10
C MET A 412 -1.34 -8.07 -23.08
N ASN A 413 -0.21 -8.72 -22.80
CA ASN A 413 0.86 -8.16 -21.98
C ASN A 413 2.02 -7.71 -22.88
N ILE A 414 2.64 -6.57 -22.58
CA ILE A 414 3.73 -5.97 -23.37
C ILE A 414 4.80 -5.41 -22.42
N GLY A 415 6.07 -5.59 -22.77
CA GLY A 415 7.22 -5.10 -22.01
C GLY A 415 7.80 -6.15 -21.05
N ALA A 416 8.53 -5.67 -20.04
CA ALA A 416 9.08 -6.54 -19.00
C ALA A 416 7.99 -7.08 -18.07
N PRO A 417 8.11 -8.30 -17.54
CA PRO A 417 7.17 -8.83 -16.56
C PRO A 417 7.24 -8.04 -15.24
N ALA A 418 6.08 -7.81 -14.63
CA ALA A 418 5.95 -7.10 -13.37
C ALA A 418 4.79 -7.68 -12.53
N GLY A 419 4.84 -7.46 -11.21
CA GLY A 419 3.78 -7.89 -10.29
C GLY A 419 2.41 -7.32 -10.67
N GLY A 420 1.35 -8.12 -10.55
CA GLY A 420 -0.03 -7.66 -10.81
C GLY A 420 -0.52 -7.78 -12.26
N MET A 421 0.36 -8.08 -13.23
CA MET A 421 -0.01 -8.29 -14.64
C MET A 421 -1.10 -9.36 -14.80
N ASN A 422 -0.89 -10.53 -14.18
CA ASN A 422 -1.85 -11.63 -14.21
C ASN A 422 -3.16 -11.32 -13.46
N ALA A 423 -3.09 -10.53 -12.38
CA ALA A 423 -4.27 -10.08 -11.64
C ALA A 423 -5.17 -9.16 -12.51
N ALA A 424 -4.55 -8.26 -13.27
CA ALA A 424 -5.25 -7.40 -14.22
C ALA A 424 -5.88 -8.19 -15.36
N VAL A 425 -5.15 -9.14 -15.96
CA VAL A 425 -5.69 -10.03 -17.01
C VAL A 425 -6.89 -10.81 -16.49
N ARG A 426 -6.76 -11.49 -15.34
CA ARG A 426 -7.85 -12.27 -14.74
C ARG A 426 -9.08 -11.41 -14.51
N SER A 427 -8.88 -10.23 -13.91
CA SER A 427 -9.96 -9.32 -13.59
C SER A 427 -10.73 -8.92 -14.86
N PHE A 428 -10.01 -8.50 -15.90
CA PHE A 428 -10.58 -8.16 -17.19
C PHE A 428 -11.36 -9.33 -17.80
N VAL A 429 -10.79 -10.54 -17.81
CA VAL A 429 -11.42 -11.75 -18.37
C VAL A 429 -12.70 -12.11 -17.62
N ARG A 430 -12.67 -12.19 -16.29
CA ARG A 430 -13.87 -12.54 -15.50
C ARG A 430 -14.97 -11.50 -15.66
N MET A 431 -14.61 -10.22 -15.73
CA MET A 431 -15.55 -9.14 -15.96
C MET A 431 -16.15 -9.21 -17.37
N ALA A 432 -15.36 -9.53 -18.40
CA ALA A 432 -15.84 -9.66 -19.77
C ALA A 432 -16.86 -10.80 -19.89
N LEU A 433 -16.54 -11.96 -19.30
CA LEU A 433 -17.42 -13.12 -19.25
C LEU A 433 -18.70 -12.82 -18.46
N TYR A 434 -18.59 -12.09 -17.34
CA TYR A 434 -19.74 -11.65 -16.57
C TYR A 434 -20.71 -10.81 -17.43
N HIS A 435 -20.17 -9.96 -18.32
CA HIS A 435 -20.94 -9.13 -19.25
C HIS A 435 -21.26 -9.79 -20.60
N ARG A 436 -21.14 -11.12 -20.70
CA ARG A 436 -21.42 -11.91 -21.92
C ARG A 436 -20.59 -11.49 -23.14
N CYS A 437 -19.38 -11.00 -22.92
CA CYS A 437 -18.42 -10.74 -23.99
C CYS A 437 -17.57 -12.00 -24.24
N HIS A 438 -17.19 -12.23 -25.50
CA HIS A 438 -16.11 -13.16 -25.82
C HIS A 438 -14.78 -12.47 -25.53
N VAL A 439 -13.88 -13.16 -24.85
CA VAL A 439 -12.59 -12.60 -24.45
C VAL A 439 -11.44 -13.42 -24.98
N PHE A 440 -10.50 -12.75 -25.63
CA PHE A 440 -9.34 -13.37 -26.26
C PHE A 440 -8.05 -12.97 -25.54
N GLY A 441 -7.25 -13.95 -25.17
CA GLY A 441 -5.88 -13.79 -24.71
C GLY A 441 -4.93 -13.84 -25.90
N ILE A 442 -4.14 -12.78 -26.08
CA ILE A 442 -3.08 -12.72 -27.09
C ILE A 442 -1.77 -13.12 -26.42
N TYR A 443 -1.12 -14.14 -26.97
CA TYR A 443 0.11 -14.69 -26.42
C TYR A 443 1.33 -14.07 -27.08
N ASN A 444 2.39 -13.87 -26.28
CA ASN A 444 3.69 -13.35 -26.73
C ASN A 444 3.62 -12.00 -27.46
N SER A 445 2.78 -11.09 -26.94
CA SER A 445 2.66 -9.71 -27.40
C SER A 445 2.40 -9.60 -28.92
N PHE A 446 3.01 -8.66 -29.64
CA PHE A 446 2.75 -8.45 -31.06
C PHE A 446 3.36 -9.50 -32.00
N GLU A 447 4.50 -10.10 -31.62
CA GLU A 447 5.14 -11.14 -32.44
C GLU A 447 4.26 -12.39 -32.46
N GLY A 448 3.88 -12.89 -31.28
CA GLY A 448 2.94 -14.01 -31.20
C GLY A 448 1.59 -13.68 -31.81
N PHE A 449 1.09 -12.44 -31.65
CA PHE A 449 -0.17 -12.07 -32.28
C PHE A 449 -0.10 -12.11 -33.81
N ALA A 450 0.98 -11.61 -34.41
CA ALA A 450 1.19 -11.65 -35.85
C ALA A 450 1.20 -13.10 -36.37
N ASP A 451 1.81 -14.01 -35.61
CA ASP A 451 1.84 -15.44 -35.88
C ASP A 451 0.51 -16.17 -35.62
N GLY A 452 -0.52 -15.44 -35.15
CA GLY A 452 -1.85 -15.99 -34.86
C GLY A 452 -1.98 -16.69 -33.51
N GLN A 453 -1.10 -16.40 -32.56
CA GLN A 453 -1.16 -16.92 -31.19
C GLN A 453 -2.20 -16.15 -30.36
N ILE A 454 -3.47 -16.40 -30.66
CA ILE A 454 -4.63 -15.83 -29.97
C ILE A 454 -5.58 -16.97 -29.58
N LYS A 455 -6.05 -16.96 -28.33
CA LYS A 455 -6.95 -17.99 -27.81
C LYS A 455 -8.13 -17.35 -27.07
N GLU A 456 -9.33 -17.89 -27.25
CA GLU A 456 -10.46 -17.55 -26.38
C GLU A 456 -10.20 -18.05 -24.96
N LEU A 457 -10.48 -17.18 -23.97
CA LEU A 457 -10.29 -17.46 -22.56
C LEU A 457 -11.62 -17.67 -21.86
N PHE A 458 -11.69 -18.71 -21.03
CA PHE A 458 -12.84 -19.05 -20.22
C PHE A 458 -12.58 -18.76 -18.73
N TRP A 459 -13.63 -18.87 -17.92
CA TRP A 459 -13.58 -18.57 -16.48
C TRP A 459 -12.49 -19.37 -15.76
N SER A 460 -12.37 -20.66 -16.11
CA SER A 460 -11.41 -21.60 -15.53
C SER A 460 -9.95 -21.28 -15.91
N ASP A 461 -9.70 -20.74 -17.11
CA ASP A 461 -8.34 -20.50 -17.64
C ASP A 461 -7.54 -19.52 -16.78
N VAL A 462 -8.20 -18.54 -16.17
CA VAL A 462 -7.58 -17.46 -15.38
C VAL A 462 -7.68 -17.67 -13.87
N THR A 463 -8.10 -18.84 -13.41
CA THR A 463 -8.24 -19.13 -11.98
C THR A 463 -6.87 -19.14 -11.30
N TRP A 464 -6.74 -18.48 -10.15
CA TRP A 464 -5.50 -18.38 -9.36
C TRP A 464 -4.39 -17.55 -10.01
N TRP A 465 -4.67 -16.84 -11.11
CA TRP A 465 -3.69 -15.96 -11.76
C TRP A 465 -3.33 -14.75 -10.89
N THR A 466 -4.21 -14.30 -10.00
CA THR A 466 -3.95 -13.16 -9.10
C THR A 466 -2.71 -13.39 -8.24
N MET A 467 -2.46 -14.63 -7.83
CA MET A 467 -1.40 -14.97 -6.88
C MET A 467 -0.02 -15.17 -7.55
N GLN A 468 0.02 -15.17 -8.89
CA GLN A 468 1.22 -15.56 -9.65
C GLN A 468 1.92 -14.34 -10.23
N GLY A 469 3.25 -14.29 -10.06
CA GLY A 469 4.09 -13.32 -10.76
C GLY A 469 4.33 -13.68 -12.22
N GLY A 470 5.17 -12.89 -12.89
CA GLY A 470 5.47 -13.06 -14.31
C GLY A 470 4.26 -12.76 -15.21
N SER A 471 4.26 -13.29 -16.43
CA SER A 471 3.18 -13.15 -17.42
C SER A 471 2.72 -14.51 -17.93
N LYS A 472 1.45 -14.86 -17.70
CA LYS A 472 0.85 -16.10 -18.23
C LYS A 472 0.53 -16.08 -19.72
N LEU A 473 0.31 -14.88 -20.27
CA LEU A 473 0.16 -14.68 -21.70
C LEU A 473 1.53 -14.60 -22.41
N GLY A 474 2.64 -14.62 -21.68
CA GLY A 474 3.94 -14.19 -22.21
C GLY A 474 3.99 -12.68 -22.37
N THR A 475 5.18 -12.10 -22.43
CA THR A 475 5.36 -10.66 -22.60
C THR A 475 6.71 -10.39 -23.26
N GLN A 476 6.73 -9.46 -24.20
CA GLN A 476 7.89 -9.11 -25.00
C GLN A 476 7.98 -7.58 -25.16
N LYS A 477 9.18 -7.05 -25.44
CA LYS A 477 9.43 -5.60 -25.55
C LYS A 477 9.27 -5.04 -26.98
N GLN A 478 9.02 -5.90 -27.95
CA GLN A 478 8.97 -5.55 -29.37
C GLN A 478 7.77 -4.64 -29.67
N LEU A 479 8.02 -3.52 -30.36
CA LEU A 479 6.98 -2.61 -30.84
C LEU A 479 6.30 -3.17 -32.11
N PRO A 480 5.03 -2.77 -32.38
CA PRO A 480 4.23 -3.34 -33.48
C PRO A 480 4.70 -2.95 -34.90
N HIS A 481 5.70 -2.06 -35.06
CA HIS A 481 6.11 -1.52 -36.37
C HIS A 481 6.37 -2.57 -37.44
N LYS A 482 7.10 -3.66 -37.10
CA LYS A 482 7.49 -4.70 -38.07
C LYS A 482 6.32 -5.60 -38.48
N HIS A 483 5.27 -5.68 -37.67
CA HIS A 483 4.18 -6.64 -37.83
C HIS A 483 2.81 -5.96 -37.97
N ILE A 484 2.78 -4.66 -38.27
CA ILE A 484 1.55 -3.87 -38.16
C ILE A 484 0.43 -4.34 -39.08
N GLU A 485 0.77 -4.78 -40.30
CA GLU A 485 -0.18 -5.34 -41.27
C GLU A 485 -0.76 -6.67 -40.78
N ALA A 486 0.08 -7.55 -40.25
CA ALA A 486 -0.34 -8.83 -39.69
C ALA A 486 -1.23 -8.64 -38.45
N VAL A 487 -0.87 -7.70 -37.57
CA VAL A 487 -1.67 -7.33 -36.39
C VAL A 487 -3.05 -6.81 -36.82
N ALA A 488 -3.13 -5.96 -37.84
CA ALA A 488 -4.41 -5.49 -38.38
C ALA A 488 -5.25 -6.65 -38.94
N ALA A 489 -4.63 -7.54 -39.73
CA ALA A 489 -5.31 -8.70 -40.29
C ALA A 489 -5.88 -9.64 -39.21
N GLN A 490 -5.15 -9.83 -38.11
CA GLN A 490 -5.61 -10.69 -37.00
C GLN A 490 -6.76 -10.04 -36.21
N LEU A 491 -6.74 -8.73 -35.98
CA LEU A 491 -7.86 -8.01 -35.38
C LEU A 491 -9.14 -8.17 -36.21
N GLU A 492 -9.03 -8.05 -37.54
CA GLU A 492 -10.17 -8.24 -38.45
C GLU A 492 -10.65 -9.70 -38.48
N LYS A 493 -9.71 -10.66 -38.56
CA LYS A 493 -10.01 -12.10 -38.58
C LYS A 493 -10.81 -12.54 -37.36
N HIS A 494 -10.45 -12.04 -36.18
CA HIS A 494 -11.12 -12.38 -34.92
C HIS A 494 -12.25 -11.40 -34.54
N LYS A 495 -12.55 -10.42 -35.40
CA LYS A 495 -13.54 -9.36 -35.18
C LYS A 495 -13.39 -8.71 -33.80
N ILE A 496 -12.17 -8.33 -33.42
CA ILE A 496 -11.92 -7.72 -32.11
C ILE A 496 -12.52 -6.31 -32.08
N HIS A 497 -13.31 -6.02 -31.04
CA HIS A 497 -14.02 -4.75 -30.87
C HIS A 497 -13.30 -3.79 -29.92
N ALA A 498 -12.45 -4.29 -29.02
CA ALA A 498 -11.62 -3.49 -28.12
C ALA A 498 -10.38 -4.26 -27.67
N LEU A 499 -9.34 -3.51 -27.30
CA LEU A 499 -8.05 -4.07 -26.94
C LEU A 499 -7.52 -3.47 -25.63
N LEU A 500 -7.25 -4.34 -24.66
CA LEU A 500 -6.54 -4.02 -23.43
C LEU A 500 -5.05 -4.40 -23.58
N MET A 501 -4.18 -3.44 -23.32
CA MET A 501 -2.73 -3.64 -23.23
C MET A 501 -2.29 -3.43 -21.78
N ILE A 502 -1.55 -4.38 -21.22
CA ILE A 502 -1.00 -4.27 -19.87
C ILE A 502 0.52 -4.28 -19.98
N GLY A 503 1.18 -3.23 -19.51
CA GLY A 503 2.62 -3.15 -19.67
C GLY A 503 3.25 -1.80 -19.38
N GLY A 504 4.56 -1.74 -19.62
CA GLY A 504 5.39 -0.56 -19.35
C GLY A 504 5.33 0.47 -20.47
N PHE A 505 6.46 1.16 -20.66
CA PHE A 505 6.60 2.20 -21.69
C PHE A 505 6.36 1.67 -23.11
N GLU A 506 6.73 0.41 -23.37
CA GLU A 506 6.48 -0.26 -24.66
C GLU A 506 4.99 -0.43 -24.95
N ALA A 507 4.16 -0.70 -23.92
CA ALA A 507 2.70 -0.78 -24.08
C ALA A 507 2.10 0.59 -24.41
N TYR A 508 2.54 1.62 -23.70
CA TYR A 508 2.15 3.01 -23.95
C TYR A 508 2.49 3.42 -25.39
N HIS A 509 3.73 3.18 -25.82
CA HIS A 509 4.17 3.51 -27.17
C HIS A 509 3.43 2.68 -28.23
N SER A 510 3.16 1.41 -27.95
CA SER A 510 2.41 0.55 -28.87
C SER A 510 0.98 1.05 -29.10
N ALA A 511 0.29 1.50 -28.06
CA ALA A 511 -1.03 2.11 -28.20
C ALA A 511 -1.00 3.37 -29.08
N LEU A 512 0.04 4.21 -28.92
CA LEU A 512 0.24 5.39 -29.78
C LEU A 512 0.47 5.00 -31.25
N ILE A 513 1.28 3.97 -31.50
CA ILE A 513 1.55 3.49 -32.87
C ILE A 513 0.26 2.98 -33.52
N LEU A 514 -0.55 2.19 -32.80
CA LEU A 514 -1.83 1.72 -33.34
C LEU A 514 -2.79 2.89 -33.61
N PHE A 515 -2.84 3.87 -32.71
CA PHE A 515 -3.65 5.08 -32.87
C PHE A 515 -3.26 5.86 -34.14
N GLN A 516 -1.96 6.13 -34.32
CA GLN A 516 -1.45 6.86 -35.50
C GLN A 516 -1.73 6.16 -36.82
N ASN A 517 -1.90 4.83 -36.80
CA ASN A 517 -2.18 4.01 -37.98
C ASN A 517 -3.67 3.76 -38.24
N ARG A 518 -4.60 4.36 -37.47
CA ARG A 518 -6.06 4.27 -37.69
C ARG A 518 -6.55 4.80 -39.05
N THR A 519 -5.78 5.71 -39.65
CA THR A 519 -6.06 6.24 -41.00
C THR A 519 -5.76 5.22 -42.09
N LYS A 520 -4.70 4.41 -41.89
CA LYS A 520 -4.26 3.38 -42.84
C LYS A 520 -5.02 2.07 -42.67
N PHE A 521 -5.27 1.65 -41.44
CA PHE A 521 -5.93 0.38 -41.13
C PHE A 521 -7.22 0.62 -40.34
N SER A 522 -8.36 0.30 -40.94
CA SER A 522 -9.67 0.37 -40.26
C SER A 522 -9.74 -0.53 -39.04
N ALA A 523 -9.00 -1.65 -39.04
CA ALA A 523 -8.88 -2.58 -37.92
C ALA A 523 -8.50 -1.93 -36.59
N PHE A 524 -7.74 -0.82 -36.61
CA PHE A 524 -7.29 -0.12 -35.39
C PHE A 524 -8.30 0.89 -34.86
N ARG A 525 -9.44 1.09 -35.54
CA ARG A 525 -10.52 1.99 -35.10
C ARG A 525 -11.40 1.34 -34.02
N ILE A 526 -10.74 0.68 -33.08
CA ILE A 526 -11.31 0.07 -31.88
C ILE A 526 -10.85 0.85 -30.65
N PRO A 527 -11.62 0.86 -29.56
CA PRO A 527 -11.13 1.37 -28.28
C PRO A 527 -9.90 0.60 -27.80
N ILE A 528 -8.85 1.33 -27.43
CA ILE A 528 -7.60 0.80 -26.89
C ILE A 528 -7.39 1.38 -25.49
N CYS A 529 -7.08 0.54 -24.53
CA CYS A 529 -6.81 0.95 -23.15
C CYS A 529 -5.47 0.37 -22.70
N VAL A 530 -4.63 1.18 -22.06
CA VAL A 530 -3.36 0.76 -21.47
C VAL A 530 -3.46 0.78 -19.95
N ILE A 531 -3.10 -0.33 -19.30
CA ILE A 531 -2.83 -0.38 -17.85
C ILE A 531 -1.31 -0.31 -17.65
N PRO A 532 -0.79 0.74 -16.99
CA PRO A 532 0.62 0.86 -16.64
C PRO A 532 1.07 -0.28 -15.72
N CYS A 533 2.03 -1.08 -16.19
CA CYS A 533 2.57 -2.23 -15.47
C CYS A 533 4.07 -2.36 -15.74
N THR A 534 4.88 -1.93 -14.77
CA THR A 534 6.34 -1.92 -14.81
C THR A 534 6.86 -1.73 -13.39
N ILE A 535 8.03 -2.29 -13.09
CA ILE A 535 8.70 -2.04 -11.81
C ILE A 535 9.22 -0.60 -11.72
N SER A 536 9.59 0.01 -12.85
CA SER A 536 10.29 1.29 -12.89
C SER A 536 9.40 2.50 -12.63
N ASN A 537 8.08 2.34 -12.69
CA ASN A 537 7.11 3.44 -12.60
C ASN A 537 7.37 4.59 -13.60
N ASN A 538 7.81 4.23 -14.81
CA ASN A 538 8.26 5.18 -15.84
C ASN A 538 7.22 5.43 -16.96
N VAL A 539 5.95 5.09 -16.72
CA VAL A 539 4.89 5.27 -17.71
C VAL A 539 4.22 6.63 -17.49
N PRO A 540 4.19 7.52 -18.51
CA PRO A 540 3.55 8.82 -18.37
C PRO A 540 2.06 8.72 -18.06
N GLY A 541 1.55 9.66 -17.25
CA GLY A 541 0.12 9.81 -16.97
C GLY A 541 -0.39 9.08 -15.73
N THR A 542 0.46 8.32 -15.03
CA THR A 542 0.13 7.72 -13.73
C THR A 542 1.21 8.03 -12.70
N SER A 543 0.81 8.05 -11.42
CA SER A 543 1.75 8.17 -10.30
C SER A 543 2.27 6.81 -9.83
N LEU A 544 1.58 5.72 -10.17
CA LEU A 544 1.88 4.36 -9.70
C LEU A 544 1.56 3.32 -10.78
N SER A 545 2.58 2.60 -11.25
CA SER A 545 2.40 1.44 -12.10
C SER A 545 2.30 0.14 -11.29
N LEU A 546 1.55 -0.82 -11.84
CA LEU A 546 1.53 -2.19 -11.30
C LEU A 546 2.93 -2.79 -11.29
N GLY A 547 3.26 -3.45 -10.18
CA GLY A 547 4.52 -4.15 -9.98
C GLY A 547 5.59 -3.33 -9.26
N SER A 548 5.39 -2.01 -9.14
CA SER A 548 6.34 -1.15 -8.44
C SER A 548 6.40 -1.44 -6.94
N ASP A 549 5.27 -1.76 -6.30
CA ASP A 549 5.22 -2.08 -4.87
C ASP A 549 5.86 -3.45 -4.59
N THR A 550 5.59 -4.44 -5.44
CA THR A 550 6.28 -5.73 -5.43
C THR A 550 7.79 -5.56 -5.54
N ALA A 551 8.26 -4.67 -6.42
CA ALA A 551 9.67 -4.41 -6.60
C ALA A 551 10.31 -3.72 -5.39
N ILE A 552 9.66 -2.72 -4.81
CA ILE A 552 10.13 -2.04 -3.60
C ILE A 552 10.26 -3.04 -2.45
N ASN A 553 9.28 -3.92 -2.25
CA ASN A 553 9.33 -4.95 -1.21
C ASN A 553 10.49 -5.94 -1.44
N ALA A 554 10.72 -6.37 -2.69
CA ALA A 554 11.85 -7.23 -3.03
C ALA A 554 13.19 -6.55 -2.74
N ILE A 555 13.34 -5.28 -3.11
CA ILE A 555 14.53 -4.46 -2.82
C ILE A 555 14.72 -4.36 -1.31
N CYS A 556 13.70 -3.97 -0.55
CA CYS A 556 13.77 -3.87 0.91
C CYS A 556 14.27 -5.16 1.56
N GLN A 557 13.74 -6.32 1.15
CA GLN A 557 14.16 -7.61 1.70
C GLN A 557 15.63 -7.92 1.38
N MET A 558 16.09 -7.67 0.15
CA MET A 558 17.48 -7.88 -0.23
C MET A 558 18.42 -6.94 0.52
N VAL A 559 18.05 -5.67 0.65
CA VAL A 559 18.83 -4.66 1.37
C VAL A 559 18.92 -4.99 2.86
N ASP A 560 17.84 -5.48 3.47
CA ASP A 560 17.85 -5.91 4.86
C ASP A 560 18.78 -7.10 5.10
N ASN A 561 18.82 -8.06 4.16
CA ASN A 561 19.78 -9.18 4.22
C ASN A 561 21.24 -8.68 4.09
N ILE A 562 21.49 -7.72 3.20
CA ILE A 562 22.81 -7.10 3.01
C ILE A 562 23.24 -6.34 4.28
N LYS A 563 22.32 -5.56 4.86
CA LYS A 563 22.53 -4.86 6.15
C LYS A 563 22.88 -5.84 7.27
N GLN A 564 22.17 -6.96 7.36
CA GLN A 564 22.46 -7.97 8.37
C GLN A 564 23.85 -8.59 8.18
N SER A 565 24.28 -8.82 6.94
CA SER A 565 25.65 -9.27 6.64
C SER A 565 26.73 -8.26 7.03
N ALA A 566 26.39 -6.97 7.08
CA ALA A 566 27.31 -5.91 7.52
C ALA A 566 27.54 -5.91 9.05
N ASN A 567 26.55 -6.36 9.82
CA ASN A 567 26.63 -6.36 11.29
C ASN A 567 27.73 -7.32 11.76
N GLY A 568 28.73 -6.78 12.48
CA GLY A 568 29.89 -7.55 12.96
C GLY A 568 31.14 -7.49 12.07
N SER A 569 31.12 -6.71 10.99
CA SER A 569 32.29 -6.48 10.14
C SER A 569 32.90 -5.08 10.33
N LYS A 570 34.15 -4.86 9.86
CA LYS A 570 34.79 -3.53 9.84
C LYS A 570 33.88 -2.50 9.12
N ARG A 571 34.11 -1.21 9.37
CA ARG A 571 33.47 -0.06 8.69
C ARG A 571 33.29 -0.30 7.18
N ARG A 572 32.04 -0.30 6.71
CA ARG A 572 31.67 -0.68 5.32
C ARG A 572 30.69 0.27 4.65
N VAL A 573 30.91 0.50 3.36
CA VAL A 573 29.99 1.21 2.47
C VAL A 573 29.40 0.21 1.48
N PHE A 574 28.09 0.21 1.34
CA PHE A 574 27.38 -0.59 0.35
C PHE A 574 26.82 0.32 -0.74
N LEU A 575 27.22 0.04 -1.98
CA LEU A 575 26.62 0.59 -3.18
C LEU A 575 25.61 -0.44 -3.70
N ILE A 576 24.33 -0.10 -3.67
CA ILE A 576 23.24 -0.98 -4.10
C ILE A 576 22.68 -0.45 -5.40
N GLU A 577 22.87 -1.20 -6.48
CA GLU A 577 22.37 -0.84 -7.79
C GLU A 577 20.95 -1.40 -7.98
N THR A 578 20.01 -0.48 -8.24
CA THR A 578 18.60 -0.78 -8.54
C THR A 578 18.31 -0.61 -10.01
N MET A 579 17.36 -1.38 -10.53
CA MET A 579 16.80 -1.16 -11.87
C MET A 579 15.97 0.13 -11.90
N GLY A 580 15.54 0.54 -13.09
CA GLY A 580 14.72 1.75 -13.25
C GLY A 580 14.96 2.48 -14.56
N GLY A 581 15.99 2.09 -15.32
CA GLY A 581 16.49 2.85 -16.45
C GLY A 581 16.77 4.29 -16.05
N HIS A 582 16.16 5.22 -16.80
CA HIS A 582 16.28 6.66 -16.57
C HIS A 582 15.24 7.24 -15.60
N CYS A 583 14.53 6.40 -14.85
CA CYS A 583 13.61 6.84 -13.81
C CYS A 583 14.15 6.44 -12.43
N GLY A 584 14.46 7.43 -11.61
CA GLY A 584 14.98 7.29 -10.26
C GLY A 584 13.96 6.80 -9.23
N TYR A 585 12.69 6.61 -9.60
CA TYR A 585 11.62 6.24 -8.67
C TYR A 585 11.98 5.06 -7.76
N LEU A 586 12.45 3.94 -8.34
CA LEU A 586 12.84 2.76 -7.57
C LEU A 586 13.99 3.07 -6.62
N ALA A 587 15.04 3.73 -7.11
CA ALA A 587 16.20 4.10 -6.30
C ALA A 587 15.80 5.02 -5.13
N THR A 588 15.03 6.08 -5.39
CA THR A 588 14.58 7.05 -4.38
C THR A 588 13.66 6.41 -3.34
N VAL A 589 12.63 5.69 -3.78
CA VAL A 589 11.64 5.11 -2.86
C VAL A 589 12.26 3.98 -2.04
N SER A 590 13.08 3.13 -2.65
CA SER A 590 13.81 2.11 -1.92
C SER A 590 14.86 2.69 -0.98
N ALA A 591 15.54 3.79 -1.33
CA ALA A 591 16.44 4.48 -0.42
C ALA A 591 15.72 4.94 0.85
N ILE A 592 14.54 5.56 0.71
CA ILE A 592 13.72 6.00 1.85
C ILE A 592 13.25 4.78 2.66
N ALA A 593 12.68 3.77 2.01
CA ALA A 593 12.12 2.59 2.68
C ALA A 593 13.19 1.71 3.36
N THR A 594 14.43 1.76 2.89
CA THR A 594 15.56 1.04 3.51
C THR A 594 16.38 1.92 4.44
N GLY A 595 16.10 3.22 4.51
CA GLY A 595 16.87 4.16 5.32
C GLY A 595 18.32 4.28 4.85
N ALA A 596 18.55 4.22 3.53
CA ALA A 596 19.82 4.54 2.92
C ALA A 596 20.26 5.96 3.26
N ASP A 597 21.57 6.19 3.24
CA ASP A 597 22.17 7.47 3.60
C ASP A 597 22.26 8.43 2.40
N ASN A 598 22.36 7.90 1.18
CA ASN A 598 22.34 8.68 -0.05
C ASN A 598 21.71 7.88 -1.20
N ALA A 599 21.25 8.56 -2.25
CA ALA A 599 20.78 7.95 -3.49
C ALA A 599 21.29 8.71 -4.73
N TYR A 600 21.83 7.98 -5.71
CA TYR A 600 22.18 8.53 -7.01
C TYR A 600 21.11 8.16 -8.04
N ILE A 601 20.47 9.18 -8.61
CA ILE A 601 19.38 9.01 -9.59
C ILE A 601 19.69 9.78 -10.87
N PHE A 602 18.95 9.49 -11.94
CA PHE A 602 19.17 10.12 -13.24
C PHE A 602 18.74 11.59 -13.26
N GLU A 603 17.69 11.90 -12.50
CA GLU A 603 17.07 13.20 -12.43
C GLU A 603 17.95 14.25 -11.71
N GLU A 604 18.82 13.79 -10.80
CA GLU A 604 19.77 14.64 -10.07
C GLU A 604 21.18 14.44 -10.63
N LYS A 605 21.66 15.44 -11.37
CA LYS A 605 23.01 15.39 -11.93
C LYS A 605 24.05 15.57 -10.84
N PHE A 606 25.03 14.68 -10.81
CA PHE A 606 26.17 14.72 -9.90
C PHE A 606 27.49 14.65 -10.66
N THR A 607 28.54 15.20 -10.05
CA THR A 607 29.90 15.30 -10.58
C THR A 607 30.88 14.50 -9.73
N VAL A 608 32.13 14.38 -10.20
CA VAL A 608 33.18 13.74 -9.39
C VAL A 608 33.41 14.47 -8.06
N ASP A 609 33.25 15.79 -8.03
CA ASP A 609 33.43 16.56 -6.80
C ASP A 609 32.36 16.26 -5.75
N ASP A 610 31.11 16.04 -6.19
CA ASP A 610 30.02 15.62 -5.31
C ASP A 610 30.31 14.23 -4.71
N ILE A 611 30.76 13.29 -5.54
CA ILE A 611 31.14 11.94 -5.09
C ILE A 611 32.33 12.00 -4.12
N LYS A 612 33.28 12.90 -4.33
CA LYS A 612 34.41 13.12 -3.39
C LYS A 612 33.95 13.75 -2.08
N GLU A 613 32.94 14.62 -2.11
CA GLU A 613 32.36 15.17 -0.89
C GLU A 613 31.64 14.08 -0.09
N ASP A 614 30.92 13.18 -0.76
CA ASP A 614 30.32 12.01 -0.13
C ASP A 614 31.36 11.15 0.61
N VAL A 615 32.55 10.93 0.03
CA VAL A 615 33.65 10.22 0.72
C VAL A 615 34.01 10.90 2.04
N LYS A 616 34.12 12.24 2.06
CA LYS A 616 34.43 12.98 3.30
C LYS A 616 33.31 12.85 4.32
N VAL A 617 32.06 12.96 3.89
CA VAL A 617 30.87 12.81 4.75
C VAL A 617 30.82 11.41 5.38
N ILE A 618 31.09 10.37 4.58
CA ILE A 618 31.16 8.98 5.03
C ILE A 618 32.25 8.83 6.09
N SER A 619 33.47 9.28 5.80
CA SER A 619 34.61 9.25 6.72
C SER A 619 34.29 9.92 8.05
N GLN A 620 33.72 11.12 8.03
CA GLN A 620 33.31 11.86 9.23
C GLN A 620 32.25 11.11 10.05
N LYS A 621 31.21 10.57 9.39
CA LYS A 621 30.17 9.78 10.07
C LYS A 621 30.76 8.53 10.72
N MET A 622 31.69 7.85 10.05
CA MET A 622 32.31 6.64 10.57
C MET A 622 33.26 6.91 11.73
N GLN A 623 33.94 8.06 11.75
CA GLN A 623 34.71 8.53 12.90
C GLN A 623 33.81 8.80 14.12
N LYS A 624 32.58 9.27 13.90
CA LYS A 624 31.54 9.48 14.94
C LYS A 624 30.84 8.20 15.40
N GLY A 625 31.28 7.02 14.96
CA GLY A 625 30.79 5.72 15.43
C GLY A 625 29.79 5.02 14.51
N VAL A 626 29.46 5.60 13.35
CA VAL A 626 28.63 4.91 12.35
C VAL A 626 29.40 3.73 11.76
N GLN A 627 28.83 2.52 11.82
CA GLN A 627 29.50 1.32 11.35
C GLN A 627 29.31 1.03 9.85
N ARG A 628 28.25 1.57 9.26
CA ARG A 628 27.87 1.31 7.87
C ARG A 628 27.32 2.54 7.18
N TYR A 629 27.51 2.61 5.87
CA TYR A 629 26.88 3.61 5.01
C TYR A 629 26.23 2.93 3.82
N LEU A 630 25.00 3.32 3.49
CA LEU A 630 24.26 2.71 2.39
C LEU A 630 23.96 3.76 1.31
N ILE A 631 24.34 3.45 0.07
CA ILE A 631 23.99 4.24 -1.11
C ILE A 631 23.16 3.38 -2.05
N VAL A 632 22.04 3.92 -2.51
CA VAL A 632 21.22 3.31 -3.56
C VAL A 632 21.46 4.05 -4.87
N GLN A 633 21.86 3.35 -5.92
CA GLN A 633 22.17 3.95 -7.21
C GLN A 633 21.25 3.35 -8.28
N SER A 634 20.60 4.19 -9.08
CA SER A 634 19.88 3.73 -10.26
C SER A 634 20.87 3.28 -11.34
N GLU A 635 20.58 2.17 -12.03
CA GLU A 635 21.37 1.66 -13.16
C GLU A 635 21.59 2.72 -14.25
N GLY A 636 20.64 3.64 -14.41
CA GLY A 636 20.71 4.74 -15.38
C GLY A 636 21.10 6.09 -14.79
N ALA A 637 21.64 6.15 -13.56
CA ALA A 637 21.95 7.42 -12.89
C ALA A 637 22.99 8.26 -13.65
N SER A 638 24.06 7.63 -14.14
CA SER A 638 25.07 8.28 -14.98
C SER A 638 25.70 7.25 -15.91
N HIS A 639 25.94 7.62 -17.16
CA HIS A 639 26.65 6.77 -18.12
C HIS A 639 28.14 6.61 -17.78
N ASN A 640 28.76 7.66 -17.21
CA ASN A 640 30.21 7.68 -16.95
C ASN A 640 30.55 7.36 -15.49
N TYR A 641 29.68 7.72 -14.56
CA TYR A 641 29.85 7.45 -13.13
C TYR A 641 29.04 6.22 -12.73
N ASP A 642 29.36 5.09 -13.35
CA ASP A 642 28.73 3.81 -13.01
C ASP A 642 29.11 3.34 -11.60
N THR A 643 28.40 2.33 -11.09
CA THR A 643 28.60 1.81 -9.74
C THR A 643 30.04 1.31 -9.51
N THR A 644 30.72 0.85 -10.58
CA THR A 644 32.12 0.38 -10.53
C THR A 644 33.10 1.54 -10.37
N PHE A 645 32.87 2.64 -11.08
CA PHE A 645 33.64 3.87 -10.95
C PHE A 645 33.52 4.44 -9.54
N VAL A 646 32.28 4.57 -9.03
CA VAL A 646 32.02 5.06 -7.66
C VAL A 646 32.74 4.18 -6.63
N GLN A 647 32.68 2.86 -6.77
CA GLN A 647 33.39 1.94 -5.88
C GLN A 647 34.91 2.16 -5.88
N LYS A 648 35.52 2.26 -7.07
CA LYS A 648 36.97 2.45 -7.20
C LYS A 648 37.39 3.78 -6.59
N LEU A 649 36.65 4.85 -6.87
CA LEU A 649 36.91 6.18 -6.31
C LEU A 649 36.80 6.15 -4.78
N PHE A 650 35.74 5.56 -4.24
CA PHE A 650 35.56 5.42 -2.78
C PHE A 650 36.66 4.58 -2.13
N SER A 651 37.15 3.54 -2.82
CA SER A 651 38.19 2.67 -2.29
C SER A 651 39.55 3.37 -2.22
N GLU A 652 39.86 4.21 -3.23
CA GLU A 652 41.10 4.99 -3.29
C GLU A 652 41.05 6.19 -2.33
N GLU A 653 40.02 7.04 -2.45
CA GLU A 653 39.89 8.27 -1.68
C GLU A 653 39.52 8.01 -0.21
N GLY A 654 38.86 6.88 0.08
CA GLY A 654 38.57 6.46 1.45
C GLY A 654 39.81 6.04 2.25
N LYS A 655 40.98 5.88 1.60
CA LYS A 655 42.30 5.65 2.23
C LYS A 655 42.32 4.59 3.35
N GLY A 656 41.50 3.55 3.20
CA GLY A 656 41.39 2.45 4.16
C GLY A 656 40.58 2.75 5.43
N GLU A 657 39.97 3.94 5.56
CA GLU A 657 39.05 4.25 6.66
C GLU A 657 37.79 3.38 6.64
N PHE A 658 37.39 2.97 5.44
CA PHE A 658 36.28 2.05 5.19
C PHE A 658 36.52 1.20 3.95
N SER A 659 35.72 0.13 3.81
CA SER A 659 35.73 -0.73 2.62
C SER A 659 34.41 -0.63 1.86
N THR A 660 34.49 -0.60 0.53
CA THR A 660 33.30 -0.44 -0.34
C THR A 660 32.93 -1.76 -1.01
N ARG A 661 31.64 -2.08 -1.06
CA ARG A 661 31.08 -3.27 -1.70
C ARG A 661 29.92 -2.91 -2.61
N ILE A 662 29.92 -3.48 -3.81
CA ILE A 662 28.83 -3.35 -4.79
C ILE A 662 27.87 -4.53 -4.61
N ASN A 663 26.57 -4.24 -4.67
CA ASN A 663 25.53 -5.25 -4.82
C ASN A 663 24.60 -4.81 -5.97
N ILE A 664 24.70 -5.51 -7.10
CA ILE A 664 23.78 -5.32 -8.22
C ILE A 664 22.60 -6.26 -7.99
N LEU A 665 21.43 -5.70 -7.66
CA LEU A 665 20.27 -6.52 -7.29
C LEU A 665 19.71 -7.30 -8.48
N GLY A 666 19.75 -6.72 -9.68
CA GLY A 666 19.33 -7.36 -10.93
C GLY A 666 17.84 -7.76 -10.96
N HIS A 667 17.53 -8.81 -11.72
CA HIS A 667 16.16 -9.27 -11.98
C HIS A 667 15.32 -9.73 -10.76
N PRO A 668 15.90 -10.20 -9.63
CA PRO A 668 15.14 -10.42 -8.40
C PRO A 668 14.25 -9.24 -7.96
N GLN A 669 14.55 -8.02 -8.40
CA GLN A 669 13.71 -6.83 -8.21
C GLN A 669 12.31 -6.93 -8.84
N GLN A 670 12.08 -7.82 -9.81
CA GLN A 670 10.73 -8.08 -10.33
C GLN A 670 9.82 -8.78 -9.30
N GLY A 671 10.42 -9.32 -8.24
CA GLY A 671 9.75 -10.12 -7.22
C GLY A 671 9.37 -11.52 -7.71
N GLY A 672 8.85 -12.30 -6.78
CA GLY A 672 8.31 -13.63 -7.06
C GLY A 672 6.79 -13.59 -7.15
N LYS A 673 6.13 -13.67 -5.99
CA LYS A 673 4.68 -13.48 -5.89
C LYS A 673 4.37 -11.99 -5.70
N PRO A 674 3.35 -11.45 -6.39
CA PRO A 674 2.98 -10.04 -6.25
C PRO A 674 2.47 -9.75 -4.83
N THR A 675 2.69 -8.52 -4.36
CA THR A 675 2.21 -8.03 -3.06
C THR A 675 0.68 -7.88 -3.04
N PRO A 676 0.04 -7.87 -1.87
CA PRO A 676 -1.40 -7.60 -1.75
C PRO A 676 -1.80 -6.30 -2.45
N PHE A 677 -0.95 -5.26 -2.40
CA PHE A 677 -1.19 -4.00 -3.08
C PHE A 677 -1.31 -4.19 -4.61
N ASP A 678 -0.31 -4.78 -5.25
CA ASP A 678 -0.31 -5.00 -6.70
C ASP A 678 -1.40 -5.98 -7.16
N ARG A 679 -1.71 -7.01 -6.37
CA ARG A 679 -2.83 -7.94 -6.63
C ARG A 679 -4.17 -7.20 -6.66
N ASN A 680 -4.41 -6.36 -5.66
CA ASN A 680 -5.66 -5.60 -5.53
C ASN A 680 -5.75 -4.46 -6.56
N MET A 681 -4.66 -3.74 -6.79
CA MET A 681 -4.61 -2.68 -7.79
C MET A 681 -4.84 -3.27 -9.18
N GLY A 682 -4.17 -4.38 -9.53
CA GLY A 682 -4.37 -5.08 -10.80
C GLY A 682 -5.82 -5.52 -10.98
N THR A 683 -6.42 -6.08 -9.92
CA THR A 683 -7.83 -6.47 -9.95
C THR A 683 -8.76 -5.29 -10.20
N LYS A 684 -8.53 -4.13 -9.56
CA LYS A 684 -9.36 -2.93 -9.75
C LYS A 684 -9.19 -2.32 -11.13
N LEU A 685 -7.95 -2.23 -11.61
CA LEU A 685 -7.64 -1.65 -12.92
C LEU A 685 -8.17 -2.51 -14.06
N GLY A 686 -8.06 -3.84 -13.97
CA GLY A 686 -8.62 -4.75 -14.97
C GLY A 686 -10.15 -4.62 -15.12
N ALA A 687 -10.87 -4.48 -14.01
CA ALA A 687 -12.33 -4.29 -14.02
C ALA A 687 -12.70 -2.93 -14.62
N ARG A 688 -12.04 -1.86 -14.17
CA ARG A 688 -12.25 -0.50 -14.70
C ARG A 688 -11.91 -0.38 -16.18
N ALA A 689 -10.88 -1.08 -16.64
CA ALA A 689 -10.51 -1.11 -18.05
C ALA A 689 -11.60 -1.70 -18.91
N LEU A 690 -12.24 -2.80 -18.47
CA LEU A 690 -13.37 -3.32 -19.19
C LEU A 690 -14.55 -2.35 -19.20
N ASP A 691 -14.92 -1.80 -18.04
CA ASP A 691 -16.04 -0.85 -17.94
C ASP A 691 -15.84 0.33 -18.90
N HIS A 692 -14.61 0.88 -18.93
CA HIS A 692 -14.23 1.95 -19.85
C HIS A 692 -14.31 1.49 -21.31
N LEU A 693 -13.71 0.35 -21.66
CA LEU A 693 -13.70 -0.16 -23.03
C LEU A 693 -15.12 -0.45 -23.54
N ILE A 694 -15.99 -1.07 -22.74
CA ILE A 694 -17.37 -1.35 -23.15
C ILE A 694 -18.17 -0.05 -23.33
N SER A 695 -17.99 0.93 -22.44
CA SER A 695 -18.59 2.26 -22.63
C SER A 695 -18.18 2.87 -23.96
N GLN A 696 -16.89 2.82 -24.29
CA GLN A 696 -16.37 3.33 -25.56
C GLN A 696 -16.86 2.53 -26.78
N ILE A 697 -17.03 1.21 -26.66
CA ILE A 697 -17.64 0.39 -27.70
C ILE A 697 -19.07 0.86 -27.93
N ASN A 698 -19.90 0.94 -26.88
CA ASN A 698 -21.31 1.31 -27.01
C ASN A 698 -21.52 2.65 -27.73
N ASP A 699 -20.63 3.62 -27.49
CA ASP A 699 -20.70 4.95 -28.12
C ASP A 699 -20.25 4.96 -29.59
N ASN A 700 -19.48 3.96 -30.04
CA ASN A 700 -18.83 3.94 -31.35
C ASN A 700 -19.13 2.68 -32.18
N PHE A 701 -20.04 1.82 -31.73
CA PHE A 701 -20.39 0.55 -32.38
C PHE A 701 -21.50 0.74 -33.42
N ASP A 702 -21.21 0.37 -34.66
CA ASP A 702 -22.20 0.35 -35.74
C ASP A 702 -22.86 -1.03 -35.84
N LYS A 703 -24.17 -1.07 -35.55
CA LYS A 703 -24.98 -2.29 -35.54
C LYS A 703 -25.16 -2.90 -36.94
N THR A 704 -25.00 -2.13 -38.00
CA THR A 704 -25.19 -2.62 -39.37
C THR A 704 -23.95 -3.35 -39.90
N THR A 705 -22.77 -2.87 -39.52
CA THR A 705 -21.48 -3.42 -39.97
C THR A 705 -20.82 -4.33 -38.94
N GLU A 706 -21.37 -4.41 -37.72
CA GLU A 706 -20.77 -5.08 -36.56
C GLU A 706 -19.34 -4.61 -36.28
N ARG A 707 -19.06 -3.31 -36.50
CA ARG A 707 -17.72 -2.74 -36.37
C ARG A 707 -17.72 -1.52 -35.46
N CYS A 708 -16.64 -1.38 -34.70
CA CYS A 708 -16.35 -0.13 -33.99
C CYS A 708 -15.73 0.88 -34.95
N ASN A 709 -16.11 2.15 -34.83
CA ASN A 709 -15.46 3.26 -35.52
C ASN A 709 -14.94 4.31 -34.51
N ALA A 710 -14.09 3.85 -33.61
CA ALA A 710 -13.50 4.63 -32.54
C ALA A 710 -12.25 5.36 -33.05
N ASN A 711 -12.43 6.54 -33.66
CA ASN A 711 -11.34 7.29 -34.31
C ASN A 711 -10.86 8.52 -33.52
N LYS A 712 -11.46 8.82 -32.37
CA LYS A 712 -11.08 9.98 -31.54
C LYS A 712 -9.91 9.62 -30.62
N ALA A 713 -9.19 10.64 -30.16
CA ALA A 713 -8.10 10.50 -29.19
C ALA A 713 -8.60 9.85 -27.88
N ASP A 714 -9.81 10.21 -27.44
CA ASP A 714 -10.44 9.66 -26.23
C ASP A 714 -10.73 8.16 -26.30
N ASN A 715 -10.59 7.53 -27.47
CA ASN A 715 -10.71 6.09 -27.65
C ASN A 715 -9.38 5.34 -27.56
N ALA A 716 -8.26 6.01 -27.25
CA ALA A 716 -6.95 5.40 -27.03
C ALA A 716 -6.38 5.95 -25.72
N THR A 717 -6.71 5.29 -24.61
CA THR A 717 -6.53 5.83 -23.27
C THR A 717 -5.52 5.04 -22.45
N LEU A 718 -4.96 5.72 -21.45
CA LEU A 718 -4.15 5.12 -20.40
C LEU A 718 -4.89 5.29 -19.08
N LEU A 719 -5.05 4.21 -18.32
CA LEU A 719 -5.66 4.26 -16.99
C LEU A 719 -4.60 4.60 -15.95
N GLY A 720 -4.51 5.90 -15.66
CA GLY A 720 -3.54 6.48 -14.73
C GLY A 720 -4.05 6.79 -13.35
#